data_AF-A0A6N2LLK8-F1
#
_entry.id   AF-A0A6N2LLK8-F1
#
_cell.length_a   1.000
_cell.length_b   1.000
_cell.length_c   1.000
_cell.angle_alpha   90.00
_cell.angle_beta   90.00
_cell.angle_gamma   90.00
#
_symmetry.space_group_name_H-M   'P 1'
#
loop_
_entity.id
_entity.type
_entity.pdbx_description
1 polymer ?
#
loop_
_entity_poly.entity_id
_entity_poly.type
_entity_poly.pdbx_seq_one_letter_code
_entity_poly.pdbx_strand_id
1 'polypeptide(L)'
;MATSKLNSTLGTKTWGSSRSNILCFLVICASFLVPTSCHSYSHDALFIFGDSFYDAGNNIYLNTNIPKLNVFPYGMTYFKHPTGRISDGRLIPDFIAEFAKLPLIPLYLQPGDHKFSNGVNFASGGAGALAGTNQGLVLDLQTQLSNFKNTEKQLRQKLGASEVKALLSTAVYMFSIGTNDYMIPFTTNSTVFQSYSKKEYVKMVIGNITSVIQVINMFRSYELILYLIFFSKFIKTKIALVLVSQEIYSMGGRKFGLSKLLPLGCTPISRGLNIVRTGGSGCLEEVTVLAKLHNRALPKALKELKSQLKGYTYSVFDAYTVADALFNSPSKYGFEEVKKACCGSGPFRGSITCGQKVYQLCDNVSEYFFFDGIHPTEKANYQFAKLMWDGMKHKNMGSSRSNILCFLVICASFLVPTSCHSYSHDALFIFGDSFYDAGNNIYLNTNIPKLNVFPYGMTYFKHPTGRISDGRLIPDFIAEFAKLPLIPLYLQPGDHKLTYGVNFASGGAGALAGTNQGLVLDLQTQLSNFKNTEKQLRQKLGASEVKALLSTAVYMFSIGTNDYMIPFTTNSTVFQSYSKKEYVKMVIGNITSVIQVINMFRSYELILYLIFFSKFIKTKIALVLVSQEIYSMGGRKFGLSKLLPLGCTPISRGLNIVRTGGSGCLEEVTVLAKLHNRALPKALKAQEQLKDILIPFLMPTL
;
A
#
# COMPACT_ATOMS: atom_id res chain seq x y z
N MET A 1 18.05 -68.77 45.43
CA MET A 1 16.71 -68.54 46.02
C MET A 1 15.79 -68.20 44.85
N ALA A 2 15.20 -69.22 44.23
CA ALA A 2 13.78 -69.59 44.35
C ALA A 2 12.87 -68.58 43.62
N THR A 3 12.03 -68.90 42.63
CA THR A 3 11.42 -70.18 42.22
C THR A 3 10.59 -69.97 40.93
N SER A 4 10.50 -71.01 40.09
CA SER A 4 9.31 -71.51 39.35
C SER A 4 8.64 -70.64 38.26
N LYS A 5 8.69 -71.05 36.97
CA LYS A 5 7.73 -71.92 36.21
C LYS A 5 6.52 -71.11 35.65
N LEU A 6 5.94 -71.29 34.45
CA LEU A 6 5.76 -72.38 33.46
C LEU A 6 5.52 -71.72 32.06
N ASN A 7 6.06 -72.17 30.93
CA ASN A 7 5.65 -73.27 30.01
C ASN A 7 4.17 -73.26 29.55
N SER A 8 3.92 -73.02 28.25
CA SER A 8 3.46 -74.00 27.23
C SER A 8 1.93 -74.20 27.24
N THR A 9 1.14 -74.58 26.23
CA THR A 9 1.27 -75.28 24.93
C THR A 9 -0.12 -75.21 24.24
N LEU A 10 -0.20 -75.52 22.93
CA LEU A 10 -1.34 -76.03 22.10
C LEU A 10 -2.80 -75.86 22.62
N GLY A 11 -3.79 -75.34 21.89
CA GLY A 11 -4.15 -75.62 20.51
C GLY A 11 -5.24 -76.70 20.41
N THR A 12 -6.53 -76.33 20.24
CA THR A 12 -7.59 -77.18 19.65
C THR A 12 -8.76 -76.33 19.10
N LYS A 13 -9.14 -76.62 17.84
CA LYS A 13 -10.40 -76.22 17.16
C LYS A 13 -11.61 -76.87 17.88
N THR A 14 -12.88 -76.45 17.80
CA THR A 14 -13.78 -76.33 16.61
C THR A 14 -15.18 -75.82 17.00
N TRP A 15 -15.90 -75.26 16.00
CA TRP A 15 -17.38 -75.06 15.84
C TRP A 15 -18.06 -74.00 16.75
N GLY A 16 -18.94 -73.09 16.32
CA GLY A 16 -19.66 -72.85 15.07
C GLY A 16 -21.06 -72.26 15.38
N SER A 17 -21.53 -71.25 14.62
CA SER A 17 -22.87 -70.59 14.64
C SER A 17 -23.12 -69.60 15.80
N SER A 18 -23.55 -68.34 15.62
CA SER A 18 -24.69 -67.83 14.84
C SER A 18 -24.53 -66.33 14.53
N ARG A 19 -25.20 -65.88 13.47
CA ARG A 19 -25.22 -64.52 12.91
C ARG A 19 -25.98 -63.53 13.80
N SER A 20 -25.49 -62.28 13.85
CA SER A 20 -26.35 -61.11 14.05
C SER A 20 -25.98 -60.05 13.01
N ASN A 21 -26.93 -59.75 12.13
CA ASN A 21 -26.83 -58.71 11.12
C ASN A 21 -26.95 -57.33 11.80
N ILE A 22 -25.86 -56.57 11.86
CA ILE A 22 -25.93 -55.13 12.13
C ILE A 22 -25.69 -54.41 10.81
N LEU A 23 -26.78 -53.88 10.26
CA LEU A 23 -26.81 -53.04 9.08
C LEU A 23 -26.18 -51.68 9.44
N CYS A 24 -24.89 -51.48 9.16
CA CYS A 24 -24.24 -50.18 9.33
C CYS A 24 -24.60 -49.26 8.15
N PHE A 25 -25.45 -48.27 8.41
CA PHE A 25 -25.63 -47.10 7.56
C PHE A 25 -24.27 -46.39 7.38
N LEU A 26 -23.73 -46.42 6.16
CA LEU A 26 -22.62 -45.57 5.75
C LEU A 26 -23.16 -44.15 5.54
N VAL A 27 -22.97 -43.29 6.54
CA VAL A 27 -23.12 -41.84 6.38
C VAL A 27 -21.87 -41.34 5.66
N ILE A 28 -21.99 -41.10 4.36
CA ILE A 28 -20.97 -40.42 3.54
C ILE A 28 -21.02 -38.93 3.91
N CYS A 29 -20.18 -38.51 4.84
CA CYS A 29 -19.89 -37.09 5.06
C CYS A 29 -18.96 -36.60 3.94
N ALA A 30 -19.55 -36.17 2.82
CA ALA A 30 -18.86 -35.35 1.83
C ALA A 30 -18.48 -34.01 2.48
N SER A 31 -17.28 -33.93 3.03
CA SER A 31 -16.69 -32.67 3.48
C SER A 31 -16.29 -31.88 2.24
N PHE A 32 -17.14 -30.93 1.86
CA PHE A 32 -16.82 -29.93 0.86
C PHE A 32 -15.55 -29.19 1.27
N LEU A 33 -14.44 -29.48 0.60
CA LEU A 33 -13.26 -28.63 0.59
C LEU A 33 -13.63 -27.37 -0.20
N VAL A 34 -14.11 -26.36 0.53
CA VAL A 34 -14.25 -24.99 0.00
C VAL A 34 -12.84 -24.52 -0.37
N PRO A 35 -12.56 -24.17 -1.65
CA PRO A 35 -11.30 -23.54 -2.01
C PRO A 35 -11.29 -22.17 -1.35
N THR A 36 -10.52 -22.01 -0.28
CA THR A 36 -10.22 -20.70 0.26
C THR A 36 -9.24 -20.04 -0.70
N SER A 37 -9.73 -19.08 -1.49
CA SER A 37 -8.87 -18.22 -2.29
C SER A 37 -7.96 -17.43 -1.33
N CYS A 38 -6.70 -17.85 -1.25
CA CYS A 38 -5.67 -17.07 -0.56
C CYS A 38 -5.32 -15.86 -1.43
N HIS A 39 -5.98 -14.72 -1.20
CA HIS A 39 -5.45 -13.42 -1.61
C HIS A 39 -4.28 -13.07 -0.69
N SER A 40 -3.06 -13.28 -1.17
CA SER A 40 -1.85 -12.82 -0.49
C SER A 40 -1.56 -11.38 -0.92
N TYR A 41 -1.81 -10.42 -0.03
CA TYR A 41 -1.16 -9.12 -0.12
C TYR A 41 0.32 -9.33 0.14
N SER A 42 1.14 -9.07 -0.89
CA SER A 42 2.58 -9.34 -0.87
C SER A 42 3.40 -8.33 -0.05
N HIS A 43 2.78 -7.36 0.62
CA HIS A 43 3.47 -6.41 1.49
C HIS A 43 2.66 -6.09 2.75
N ASP A 44 3.35 -6.07 3.89
CA ASP A 44 2.77 -5.70 5.18
C ASP A 44 2.51 -4.18 5.20
N ALA A 45 1.26 -3.74 5.39
CA ALA A 45 0.92 -2.32 5.55
C ALA A 45 1.55 -1.74 6.83
N LEU A 46 1.84 -0.44 6.84
CA LEU A 46 2.52 0.23 7.95
C LEU A 46 1.65 1.33 8.58
N PHE A 47 1.08 1.05 9.74
CA PHE A 47 0.31 2.04 10.52
C PHE A 47 1.19 2.64 11.61
N ILE A 48 1.30 3.97 11.63
CA ILE A 48 2.24 4.69 12.50
C ILE A 48 1.45 5.54 13.50
N PHE A 49 1.78 5.40 14.77
CA PHE A 49 1.22 6.14 15.89
C PHE A 49 2.37 6.78 16.66
N GLY A 50 2.13 7.93 17.26
CA GLY A 50 3.14 8.54 18.10
C GLY A 50 3.15 10.04 18.19
N ASP A 51 4.31 10.54 18.58
CA ASP A 51 4.63 11.93 18.78
C ASP A 51 5.49 12.49 17.63
N SER A 52 6.20 13.58 17.90
CA SER A 52 7.03 14.31 16.94
C SER A 52 8.15 13.49 16.31
N PHE A 53 8.61 12.41 16.95
CA PHE A 53 9.64 11.55 16.35
C PHE A 53 9.13 10.84 15.10
N TYR A 54 7.82 10.55 15.04
CA TYR A 54 7.17 9.80 13.96
C TYR A 54 6.18 10.64 13.15
N ASP A 55 5.90 11.90 13.53
CA ASP A 55 4.97 12.78 12.82
C ASP A 55 5.56 13.27 11.49
N ALA A 56 5.01 12.76 10.40
CA ALA A 56 5.39 13.14 9.04
C ALA A 56 4.75 14.47 8.56
N GLY A 57 3.97 15.15 9.41
CA GLY A 57 3.40 16.47 9.14
C GLY A 57 1.90 16.59 9.40
N ASN A 58 1.26 15.72 10.19
CA ASN A 58 -0.17 15.88 10.55
C ASN A 58 -0.44 17.24 11.21
N ASN A 59 0.51 17.72 12.01
CA ASN A 59 0.36 18.98 12.74
C ASN A 59 0.16 20.22 11.85
N ILE A 60 0.56 20.17 10.56
CA ILE A 60 0.36 21.32 9.65
C ILE A 60 -1.13 21.52 9.30
N TYR A 61 -1.96 20.50 9.50
CA TYR A 61 -3.40 20.50 9.21
C TYR A 61 -4.25 20.75 10.45
N LEU A 62 -3.64 20.82 11.65
CA LEU A 62 -4.35 21.17 12.87
C LEU A 62 -4.68 22.67 12.87
N ASN A 63 -5.90 22.99 13.29
CA ASN A 63 -6.34 24.37 13.49
C ASN A 63 -6.08 24.79 14.94
N THR A 64 -4.82 25.06 15.26
CA THR A 64 -4.38 25.45 16.61
C THR A 64 -3.50 26.70 16.53
N ASN A 65 -3.30 27.35 17.68
CA ASN A 65 -2.45 28.53 17.78
C ASN A 65 -0.94 28.20 17.83
N ILE A 66 -0.56 26.94 17.65
CA ILE A 66 0.86 26.53 17.61
C ILE A 66 1.44 26.90 16.23
N PRO A 67 2.60 27.58 16.16
CA PRO A 67 3.29 27.82 14.91
C PRO A 67 3.52 26.52 14.12
N LYS A 68 3.06 26.50 12.87
CA LYS A 68 3.25 25.34 11.99
C LYS A 68 4.73 25.22 11.64
N LEU A 69 5.28 24.02 11.80
CA LEU A 69 6.69 23.72 11.53
C LEU A 69 6.96 23.44 10.04
N ASN A 70 6.18 24.04 9.14
CA ASN A 70 6.38 24.02 7.69
C ASN A 70 7.27 25.21 7.24
N VAL A 71 8.37 25.41 7.95
CA VAL A 71 9.31 26.53 7.76
C VAL A 71 10.73 26.01 7.58
N PHE A 72 11.55 26.74 6.81
CA PHE A 72 12.98 26.46 6.73
C PHE A 72 13.61 26.66 8.13
N PRO A 73 14.52 25.78 8.61
CA PRO A 73 15.31 24.78 7.87
C PRO A 73 14.79 23.33 7.89
N TYR A 74 13.57 23.07 8.38
CA TYR A 74 13.01 21.71 8.35
C TYR A 74 12.90 21.19 6.90
N GLY A 75 13.28 19.93 6.68
CA GLY A 75 13.26 19.29 5.35
C GLY A 75 14.40 19.67 4.39
N MET A 76 15.40 20.45 4.82
CA MET A 76 16.52 20.92 3.98
C MET A 76 17.42 19.83 3.36
N THR A 77 17.55 18.64 3.95
CA THR A 77 18.49 17.61 3.48
C THR A 77 17.88 16.71 2.40
N TYR A 78 16.78 16.02 2.65
CA TYR A 78 16.14 15.16 1.63
C TYR A 78 15.11 15.89 0.77
N PHE A 79 14.13 16.55 1.38
CA PHE A 79 12.99 17.12 0.65
C PHE A 79 13.34 18.42 -0.06
N LYS A 80 14.36 19.14 0.41
CA LYS A 80 14.77 20.48 -0.06
C LYS A 80 13.69 21.55 0.12
N HIS A 81 12.65 21.26 0.90
CA HIS A 81 11.60 22.18 1.30
C HIS A 81 10.93 21.67 2.60
N PRO A 82 10.27 22.54 3.38
CA PRO A 82 9.57 22.12 4.59
C PRO A 82 8.36 21.24 4.29
N THR A 83 8.27 20.08 4.97
CA THR A 83 7.17 19.12 4.81
C THR A 83 6.28 19.00 6.05
N GLY A 84 6.64 19.67 7.15
CA GLY A 84 6.00 19.52 8.46
C GLY A 84 6.67 18.46 9.37
N ARG A 85 7.67 17.72 8.87
CA ARG A 85 8.54 16.85 9.68
C ARG A 85 9.45 17.69 10.57
N ILE A 86 9.61 17.28 11.82
CA ILE A 86 10.46 17.98 12.80
C ILE A 86 11.88 17.40 12.76
N SER A 87 12.51 17.49 11.59
CA SER A 87 13.89 17.10 11.30
C SER A 87 14.39 17.84 10.05
N ASP A 88 15.69 17.79 9.75
CA ASP A 88 16.24 18.30 8.48
C ASP A 88 15.76 17.49 7.28
N GLY A 89 15.20 16.30 7.47
CA GLY A 89 14.72 15.47 6.35
C GLY A 89 13.79 14.34 6.77
N ARG A 90 14.13 13.10 6.38
CA ARG A 90 13.32 11.90 6.65
C ARG A 90 13.38 11.47 8.13
N LEU A 91 12.26 10.93 8.62
CA LEU A 91 12.11 10.36 9.96
C LEU A 91 12.30 8.84 9.94
N ILE A 92 12.40 8.22 11.12
CA ILE A 92 12.51 6.75 11.25
C ILE A 92 11.40 6.01 10.46
N PRO A 93 10.10 6.37 10.55
CA PRO A 93 9.07 5.65 9.81
C PRO A 93 9.18 5.79 8.29
N ASP A 94 9.76 6.88 7.78
CA ASP A 94 9.99 7.07 6.35
C ASP A 94 11.03 6.06 5.83
N PHE A 95 12.12 5.89 6.58
CA PHE A 95 13.14 4.89 6.27
C PHE A 95 12.63 3.46 6.44
N ILE A 96 11.82 3.18 7.47
CA ILE A 96 11.22 1.85 7.62
C ILE A 96 10.28 1.54 6.45
N ALA A 97 9.49 2.52 5.99
CA ALA A 97 8.68 2.37 4.78
C ALA A 97 9.55 2.09 3.55
N GLU A 98 10.64 2.84 3.37
CA GLU A 98 11.61 2.64 2.28
C GLU A 98 12.22 1.22 2.32
N PHE A 99 12.68 0.76 3.48
CA PHE A 99 13.25 -0.58 3.64
C PHE A 99 12.21 -1.69 3.41
N ALA A 100 10.95 -1.44 3.75
CA ALA A 100 9.81 -2.30 3.45
C ALA A 100 9.33 -2.18 1.99
N LYS A 101 9.99 -1.35 1.17
CA LYS A 101 9.62 -1.06 -0.23
C LYS A 101 8.22 -0.46 -0.38
N LEU A 102 7.74 0.21 0.66
CA LEU A 102 6.51 1.00 0.69
C LEU A 102 6.80 2.43 0.21
N PRO A 103 5.82 3.15 -0.36
CA PRO A 103 5.94 4.60 -0.51
C PRO A 103 5.99 5.27 0.87
N LEU A 104 6.34 6.56 0.90
CA LEU A 104 6.13 7.36 2.11
C LEU A 104 4.68 7.22 2.58
N ILE A 105 4.51 6.95 3.88
CA ILE A 105 3.20 6.64 4.43
C ILE A 105 2.37 7.92 4.50
N PRO A 106 1.15 7.93 3.91
CA PRO A 106 0.30 9.11 3.88
C PRO A 106 -0.12 9.55 5.28
N LEU A 107 -0.27 10.86 5.45
CA LEU A 107 -0.76 11.48 6.69
C LEU A 107 -2.27 11.33 6.78
N TYR A 108 -2.80 11.08 7.97
CA TYR A 108 -4.25 10.97 8.16
C TYR A 108 -4.97 12.29 7.85
N LEU A 109 -4.42 13.44 8.27
CA LEU A 109 -5.06 14.75 8.10
C LEU A 109 -4.78 15.42 6.75
N GLN A 110 -3.92 14.86 5.91
CA GLN A 110 -3.61 15.45 4.62
C GLN A 110 -4.85 15.41 3.70
N PRO A 111 -5.27 16.53 3.11
CA PRO A 111 -6.37 16.54 2.15
C PRO A 111 -6.06 15.68 0.92
N GLY A 112 -7.06 14.95 0.41
CA GLY A 112 -6.95 14.11 -0.78
C GLY A 112 -7.61 12.74 -0.61
N ASP A 113 -7.87 12.03 -1.72
CA ASP A 113 -8.37 10.65 -1.67
C ASP A 113 -7.20 9.67 -1.47
N HIS A 114 -6.83 9.47 -0.21
CA HIS A 114 -5.79 8.52 0.16
C HIS A 114 -6.34 7.09 0.16
N LYS A 115 -5.56 6.16 -0.42
CA LYS A 115 -5.95 4.74 -0.49
C LYS A 115 -5.80 4.02 0.86
N PHE A 116 -4.88 4.45 1.71
CA PHE A 116 -4.55 3.89 3.04
C PHE A 116 -4.22 2.39 3.09
N SER A 117 -4.23 1.69 1.96
CA SER A 117 -3.94 0.25 1.84
C SER A 117 -2.49 -0.11 2.16
N ASN A 118 -1.56 0.85 2.05
CA ASN A 118 -0.17 0.68 2.45
C ASN A 118 0.08 1.10 3.90
N GLY A 119 -0.96 1.54 4.60
CA GLY A 119 -0.89 2.11 5.94
C GLY A 119 -1.10 3.63 5.96
N VAL A 120 -1.08 4.18 7.18
CA VAL A 120 -1.37 5.59 7.49
C VAL A 120 -0.51 6.04 8.66
N ASN A 121 -0.05 7.29 8.61
CA ASN A 121 0.62 7.94 9.72
C ASN A 121 -0.36 8.82 10.50
N PHE A 122 -0.65 8.40 11.74
CA PHE A 122 -1.51 9.09 12.70
C PHE A 122 -0.70 9.90 13.73
N ALA A 123 0.63 9.79 13.74
CA ALA A 123 1.47 10.47 14.73
C ALA A 123 1.30 12.00 14.65
N SER A 124 1.46 12.67 15.79
CA SER A 124 1.25 14.11 15.92
C SER A 124 2.30 14.71 16.84
N GLY A 125 3.02 15.72 16.36
CA GLY A 125 4.03 16.45 17.12
C GLY A 125 3.48 16.98 18.44
N GLY A 126 4.19 16.72 19.54
CA GLY A 126 3.76 17.12 20.88
C GLY A 126 2.76 16.19 21.58
N ALA A 127 2.30 15.12 20.92
CA ALA A 127 1.37 14.15 21.52
C ALA A 127 1.99 13.39 22.71
N GLY A 128 1.19 13.19 23.76
CA GLY A 128 1.48 12.26 24.83
C GLY A 128 0.61 11.01 24.75
N ALA A 129 0.96 10.00 25.55
CA ALA A 129 0.08 8.86 25.78
C ALA A 129 -1.12 9.25 26.66
N LEU A 130 -0.96 10.25 27.53
CA LEU A 130 -2.03 10.80 28.35
C LEU A 130 -2.75 11.93 27.58
N ALA A 131 -4.09 11.91 27.60
CA ALA A 131 -4.91 12.90 26.91
C ALA A 131 -4.74 14.34 27.43
N GLY A 132 -4.26 14.51 28.67
CA GLY A 132 -3.94 15.81 29.25
C GLY A 132 -2.67 16.46 28.69
N THR A 133 -1.78 15.68 28.06
CA THR A 133 -0.52 16.19 27.50
C THR A 133 -0.81 17.03 26.26
N ASN A 134 -0.56 18.35 26.34
CA ASN A 134 -0.87 19.33 25.29
C ASN A 134 -2.33 19.25 24.81
N GLN A 135 -3.26 19.07 25.75
CA GLN A 135 -4.68 18.89 25.46
C GLN A 135 -5.23 19.98 24.52
N GLY A 136 -5.91 19.56 23.46
CA GLY A 136 -6.52 20.45 22.46
C GLY A 136 -5.55 21.01 21.42
N LEU A 137 -4.25 20.75 21.54
CA LEU A 137 -3.22 21.26 20.63
C LEU A 137 -2.67 20.20 19.66
N VAL A 138 -2.92 18.93 19.94
CA VAL A 138 -2.30 17.77 19.26
C VAL A 138 -3.33 16.65 19.06
N LEU A 139 -3.02 15.68 18.19
CA LEU A 139 -3.76 14.42 18.17
C LEU A 139 -3.20 13.51 19.28
N ASP A 140 -3.83 13.49 20.45
CA ASP A 140 -3.45 12.58 21.52
C ASP A 140 -3.60 11.11 21.09
N LEU A 141 -2.96 10.19 21.82
CA LEU A 141 -2.90 8.77 21.44
C LEU A 141 -4.29 8.12 21.27
N GLN A 142 -5.31 8.52 22.04
CA GLN A 142 -6.68 7.99 21.89
C GLN A 142 -7.36 8.57 20.66
N THR A 143 -7.12 9.85 20.36
CA THR A 143 -7.54 10.47 19.10
C THR A 143 -6.90 9.78 17.89
N GLN A 144 -5.62 9.42 17.97
CA GLN A 144 -4.93 8.65 16.92
C GLN A 144 -5.57 7.26 16.72
N LEU A 145 -5.93 6.57 17.80
CA LEU A 145 -6.68 5.31 17.73
C LEU A 145 -8.07 5.51 17.09
N SER A 146 -8.77 6.59 17.42
CA SER A 146 -10.05 6.95 16.77
C SER A 146 -9.88 7.16 15.26
N ASN A 147 -8.82 7.85 14.85
CA ASN A 147 -8.47 8.05 13.43
C ASN A 147 -8.16 6.72 12.73
N PHE A 148 -7.49 5.79 13.41
CA PHE A 148 -7.29 4.44 12.90
C PHE A 148 -8.60 3.67 12.74
N LYS A 149 -9.56 3.78 13.68
CA LYS A 149 -10.90 3.17 13.53
C LYS A 149 -11.64 3.73 12.32
N ASN A 150 -11.56 5.05 12.10
CA ASN A 150 -12.15 5.68 10.93
C ASN A 150 -11.50 5.18 9.64
N THR A 151 -10.17 5.02 9.65
CA THR A 151 -9.41 4.44 8.53
C THR A 151 -9.83 2.99 8.28
N GLU A 152 -9.98 2.18 9.33
CA GLU A 152 -10.44 0.80 9.24
C GLU A 152 -11.83 0.72 8.61
N LYS A 153 -12.75 1.59 9.04
CA LYS A 153 -14.10 1.68 8.47
C LYS A 153 -14.06 2.07 7.00
N GLN A 154 -13.23 3.05 6.63
CA GLN A 154 -13.04 3.45 5.23
C GLN A 154 -12.45 2.32 4.39
N LEU A 155 -11.44 1.63 4.91
CA LEU A 155 -10.86 0.46 4.26
C LEU A 155 -11.90 -0.66 4.11
N ARG A 156 -12.77 -0.90 5.11
CA ARG A 156 -13.82 -1.91 5.02
C ARG A 156 -14.84 -1.58 3.95
N GLN A 157 -15.15 -0.29 3.79
CA GLN A 157 -16.03 0.19 2.73
C GLN A 157 -15.38 0.04 1.34
N LYS A 158 -14.06 0.26 1.22
CA LYS A 158 -13.31 0.19 -0.04
C LYS A 158 -12.94 -1.24 -0.47
N LEU A 159 -12.55 -2.09 0.48
CA LEU A 159 -11.93 -3.41 0.25
C LEU A 159 -12.84 -4.59 0.70
N GLY A 160 -13.81 -4.32 1.57
CA GLY A 160 -14.64 -5.37 2.18
C GLY A 160 -14.03 -5.98 3.45
N ALA A 161 -14.89 -6.61 4.25
CA ALA A 161 -14.56 -6.98 5.62
C ALA A 161 -13.46 -8.05 5.73
N SER A 162 -13.45 -9.04 4.84
CA SER A 162 -12.47 -10.13 4.82
C SER A 162 -11.08 -9.65 4.42
N GLU A 163 -11.02 -8.76 3.43
CA GLU A 163 -9.78 -8.19 2.91
C GLU A 163 -9.10 -7.28 3.93
N VAL A 164 -9.87 -6.41 4.58
CA VAL A 164 -9.34 -5.60 5.69
C VAL A 164 -8.87 -6.46 6.85
N LYS A 165 -9.60 -7.53 7.19
CA LYS A 165 -9.15 -8.46 8.24
C LYS A 165 -7.80 -9.09 7.89
N ALA A 166 -7.59 -9.49 6.63
CA ALA A 166 -6.31 -10.00 6.16
C ALA A 166 -5.22 -8.91 6.23
N LEU A 167 -5.49 -7.73 5.69
CA LEU A 167 -4.58 -6.58 5.70
C LEU A 167 -4.12 -6.21 7.11
N LEU A 168 -5.05 -6.05 8.05
CA LEU A 168 -4.73 -5.69 9.44
C LEU A 168 -4.00 -6.83 10.17
N SER A 169 -4.27 -8.09 9.83
CA SER A 169 -3.58 -9.23 10.44
C SER A 169 -2.11 -9.35 10.05
N THR A 170 -1.75 -8.86 8.86
CA THR A 170 -0.37 -8.86 8.37
C THR A 170 0.33 -7.52 8.56
N ALA A 171 -0.39 -6.42 8.76
CA ALA A 171 0.18 -5.10 8.97
C ALA A 171 1.11 -5.00 10.20
N VAL A 172 2.02 -4.04 10.13
CA VAL A 172 2.91 -3.61 11.21
C VAL A 172 2.41 -2.30 11.79
N TYR A 173 2.32 -2.24 13.12
CA TYR A 173 1.88 -1.07 13.88
C TYR A 173 3.05 -0.48 14.66
N MET A 174 3.53 0.69 14.26
CA MET A 174 4.68 1.37 14.87
C MET A 174 4.25 2.43 15.88
N PHE A 175 4.90 2.46 17.06
CA PHE A 175 4.65 3.43 18.12
C PHE A 175 5.94 4.12 18.60
N SER A 176 5.89 5.45 18.69
CA SER A 176 6.84 6.27 19.45
C SER A 176 6.03 7.31 20.23
N ILE A 177 5.80 7.10 21.52
CA ILE A 177 4.95 7.98 22.33
C ILE A 177 5.42 7.92 23.79
N GLY A 178 5.21 8.99 24.55
CA GLY A 178 5.62 9.09 25.96
C GLY A 178 6.65 10.18 26.22
N THR A 179 7.32 10.70 25.18
CA THR A 179 8.34 11.74 25.34
C THR A 179 7.76 13.01 25.95
N ASN A 180 6.63 13.47 25.41
CA ASN A 180 6.00 14.71 25.85
C ASN A 180 5.42 14.58 27.27
N ASP A 181 4.92 13.41 27.66
CA ASP A 181 4.42 13.18 29.03
C ASP A 181 5.52 13.41 30.08
N TYR A 182 6.78 13.14 29.76
CA TYR A 182 7.91 13.33 30.68
C TYR A 182 8.68 14.63 30.50
N MET A 183 8.58 15.29 29.34
CA MET A 183 9.29 16.54 29.06
C MET A 183 8.45 17.77 29.44
N ILE A 184 7.17 17.78 29.07
CA ILE A 184 6.27 18.94 29.26
C ILE A 184 6.16 19.38 30.72
N PRO A 185 6.08 18.48 31.72
CA PRO A 185 6.05 18.90 33.13
C PRO A 185 7.28 19.69 33.59
N PHE A 186 8.42 19.61 32.88
CA PHE A 186 9.64 20.35 33.21
C PHE A 186 9.83 21.61 32.36
N THR A 187 9.14 21.73 31.24
CA THR A 187 9.12 22.95 30.42
C THR A 187 7.94 23.87 30.77
N THR A 188 7.07 23.44 31.68
CA THR A 188 5.89 24.17 32.16
C THR A 188 5.86 24.17 33.69
N ASN A 189 5.07 25.07 34.31
CA ASN A 189 4.87 25.11 35.77
C ASN A 189 3.86 24.02 36.22
N SER A 190 4.08 22.77 35.81
CA SER A 190 3.19 21.65 36.14
C SER A 190 3.34 21.19 37.60
N THR A 191 2.22 20.88 38.24
CA THR A 191 2.16 20.32 39.60
C THR A 191 2.00 18.79 39.61
N VAL A 192 2.09 18.12 38.46
CA VAL A 192 1.77 16.67 38.34
C VAL A 192 2.57 15.78 39.29
N PHE A 193 3.84 16.13 39.55
CA PHE A 193 4.70 15.36 40.46
C PHE A 193 4.50 15.72 41.95
N GLN A 194 3.60 16.65 42.26
CA GLN A 194 3.07 16.85 43.61
C GLN A 194 1.92 15.86 43.88
N SER A 195 1.15 15.51 42.85
CA SER A 195 -0.01 14.61 42.96
C SER A 195 0.35 13.13 42.75
N TYR A 196 1.41 12.83 42.00
CA TYR A 196 1.81 11.46 41.67
C TYR A 196 3.32 11.25 41.84
N SER A 197 3.72 10.10 42.35
CA SER A 197 5.13 9.69 42.28
C SER A 197 5.55 9.44 40.83
N LYS A 198 6.84 9.58 40.55
CA LYS A 198 7.43 9.29 39.22
C LYS A 198 7.08 7.88 38.73
N LYS A 199 6.97 6.88 39.63
CA LYS A 199 6.60 5.50 39.30
C LYS A 199 5.12 5.36 38.93
N GLU A 200 4.23 6.00 39.69
CA GLU A 200 2.78 5.99 39.40
C GLU A 200 2.48 6.69 38.08
N TYR A 201 3.10 7.85 37.85
CA TYR A 201 2.94 8.58 36.60
C TYR A 201 3.43 7.77 35.39
N VAL A 202 4.58 7.09 35.51
CA VAL A 202 5.06 6.16 34.47
C VAL A 202 4.08 5.01 34.25
N LYS A 203 3.49 4.45 35.31
CA LYS A 203 2.48 3.39 35.20
C LYS A 203 1.25 3.86 34.43
N MET A 204 0.78 5.10 34.67
CA MET A 204 -0.33 5.69 33.91
C MET A 204 0.01 5.80 32.41
N VAL A 205 1.19 6.34 32.08
CA VAL A 205 1.66 6.46 30.69
C VAL A 205 1.72 5.08 30.00
N ILE A 206 2.34 4.09 30.64
CA ILE A 206 2.45 2.72 30.09
C ILE A 206 1.06 2.08 29.94
N GLY A 207 0.17 2.26 30.92
CA GLY A 207 -1.21 1.79 30.86
C GLY A 207 -1.95 2.30 29.63
N ASN A 208 -1.84 3.61 29.35
CA ASN A 208 -2.44 4.23 28.17
C ASN A 208 -1.83 3.75 26.85
N ILE A 209 -0.52 3.49 26.81
CA ILE A 209 0.12 2.90 25.62
C ILE A 209 -0.44 1.50 25.37
N THR A 210 -0.54 0.68 26.42
CA THR A 210 -1.07 -0.68 26.28
C THR A 210 -2.56 -0.71 25.95
N SER A 211 -3.37 0.23 26.45
CA SER A 211 -4.81 0.23 26.23
C SER A 211 -5.20 0.43 24.76
N VAL A 212 -4.39 1.14 23.97
CA VAL A 212 -4.59 1.28 22.53
C VAL A 212 -4.30 -0.01 21.75
N ILE A 213 -3.41 -0.85 22.28
CA ILE A 213 -3.14 -2.19 21.75
C ILE A 213 -4.27 -3.14 22.13
N GLN A 214 -4.59 -3.22 23.42
CA GLN A 214 -5.66 -4.02 24.01
C GLN A 214 -5.95 -3.56 25.45
N VAL A 215 -7.21 -3.53 25.87
CA VAL A 215 -7.56 -3.36 27.29
C VAL A 215 -7.12 -4.60 28.08
N ILE A 216 -6.21 -4.41 29.03
CA ILE A 216 -5.88 -5.44 30.03
C ILE A 216 -7.06 -5.51 31.00
N ASN A 217 -7.77 -6.64 31.02
CA ASN A 217 -8.80 -6.90 32.03
C ASN A 217 -8.14 -7.05 33.40
N MET A 218 -7.99 -5.93 34.11
CA MET A 218 -7.45 -5.89 35.46
C MET A 218 -8.47 -6.39 36.53
N PHE A 219 -9.71 -6.72 36.13
CA PHE A 219 -10.84 -7.04 37.01
C PHE A 219 -11.12 -8.55 37.19
N ARG A 220 -10.11 -9.43 37.08
CA ARG A 220 -10.36 -10.87 37.23
C ARG A 220 -10.67 -11.33 38.67
N SER A 221 -10.58 -10.45 39.66
CA SER A 221 -10.78 -10.76 41.09
C SER A 221 -12.04 -10.16 41.73
N TYR A 222 -12.76 -9.26 41.05
CA TYR A 222 -13.96 -8.59 41.61
C TYR A 222 -15.28 -9.05 41.02
N GLU A 223 -15.27 -9.69 39.84
CA GLU A 223 -16.52 -10.18 39.23
C GLU A 223 -17.19 -11.28 40.05
N LEU A 224 -16.45 -12.18 40.71
CA LEU A 224 -17.08 -13.26 41.51
C LEU A 224 -17.86 -12.75 42.72
N ILE A 225 -17.45 -11.64 43.33
CA ILE A 225 -18.10 -11.10 44.53
C ILE A 225 -19.36 -10.31 44.16
N LEU A 226 -19.35 -9.58 43.04
CA LEU A 226 -20.54 -8.89 42.54
C LEU A 226 -21.57 -9.86 41.94
N TYR A 227 -21.13 -10.97 41.33
CA TYR A 227 -22.02 -11.98 40.76
C TYR A 227 -22.89 -12.68 41.82
N LEU A 228 -22.42 -12.80 43.06
CA LEU A 228 -23.18 -13.37 44.16
C LEU A 228 -24.13 -12.37 44.84
N ILE A 229 -23.82 -11.07 44.79
CA ILE A 229 -24.64 -10.02 45.42
C ILE A 229 -25.81 -9.59 44.51
N PHE A 230 -25.66 -9.66 43.19
CA PHE A 230 -26.67 -9.17 42.23
C PHE A 230 -27.70 -10.20 41.75
N PHE A 231 -27.59 -11.48 42.15
CA PHE A 231 -28.51 -12.54 41.70
C PHE A 231 -29.77 -12.68 42.56
N SER A 232 -30.36 -11.57 42.98
CA SER A 232 -31.75 -11.56 43.42
C SER A 232 -32.49 -10.39 42.76
N LYS A 233 -33.27 -10.75 41.74
CA LYS A 233 -34.40 -10.00 41.17
C LYS A 233 -34.07 -8.74 40.33
N PHE A 234 -34.71 -8.69 39.15
CA PHE A 234 -35.00 -7.51 38.30
C PHE A 234 -33.91 -7.01 37.31
N ILE A 235 -34.01 -7.44 36.04
CA ILE A 235 -34.52 -6.64 34.89
C ILE A 235 -34.10 -7.31 33.56
N LYS A 236 -35.10 -7.83 32.84
CA LYS A 236 -35.04 -8.17 31.41
C LYS A 236 -35.21 -6.89 30.57
N THR A 237 -34.27 -5.95 30.61
CA THR A 237 -34.28 -4.79 29.68
C THR A 237 -32.87 -4.22 29.52
N LYS A 238 -32.34 -4.24 28.29
CA LYS A 238 -31.20 -3.43 27.80
C LYS A 238 -29.96 -3.34 28.73
N ILE A 239 -29.22 -4.43 28.88
CA ILE A 239 -27.75 -4.36 29.04
C ILE A 239 -27.14 -5.33 28.04
N ALA A 240 -27.17 -4.95 26.76
CA ALA A 240 -26.12 -5.34 25.85
C ALA A 240 -24.92 -4.43 26.16
N LEU A 241 -24.24 -4.67 27.29
CA LEU A 241 -22.85 -4.25 27.45
C LEU A 241 -22.00 -5.22 26.60
N VAL A 242 -22.25 -5.23 25.29
CA VAL A 242 -21.23 -5.67 24.35
C VAL A 242 -20.19 -4.57 24.45
N LEU A 243 -19.22 -4.76 25.35
CA LEU A 243 -17.92 -4.12 25.26
C LEU A 243 -17.37 -4.54 23.89
N VAL A 244 -17.74 -3.80 22.84
CA VAL A 244 -17.00 -3.80 21.59
C VAL A 244 -15.64 -3.27 21.99
N SER A 245 -14.71 -4.17 22.24
CA SER A 245 -13.31 -3.84 22.52
C SER A 245 -12.82 -3.10 21.28
N GLN A 246 -12.52 -1.82 21.41
CA GLN A 246 -12.24 -0.92 20.27
C GLN A 246 -10.73 -0.69 20.15
N GLU A 247 -9.93 -1.75 20.14
CA GLU A 247 -8.47 -1.69 20.15
C GLU A 247 -7.87 -2.28 18.87
N ILE A 248 -6.59 -2.03 18.62
CA ILE A 248 -5.93 -2.48 17.38
C ILE A 248 -5.90 -4.01 17.29
N TYR A 249 -5.68 -4.69 18.41
CA TYR A 249 -5.66 -6.15 18.44
C TYR A 249 -7.04 -6.77 18.13
N SER A 250 -8.13 -6.19 18.66
CA SER A 250 -9.49 -6.67 18.41
C SER A 250 -9.91 -6.51 16.94
N MET A 251 -9.40 -5.48 16.26
CA MET A 251 -9.59 -5.25 14.82
C MET A 251 -8.77 -6.18 13.91
N GLY A 252 -7.86 -6.98 14.49
CA GLY A 252 -7.06 -7.97 13.77
C GLY A 252 -5.56 -7.74 13.81
N GLY A 253 -5.08 -6.62 14.36
CA GLY A 253 -3.65 -6.31 14.41
C GLY A 253 -2.83 -7.34 15.20
N ARG A 254 -1.66 -7.74 14.66
CA ARG A 254 -0.81 -8.79 15.27
C ARG A 254 0.65 -8.41 15.46
N LYS A 255 1.22 -7.48 14.68
CA LYS A 255 2.67 -7.18 14.70
C LYS A 255 2.91 -5.74 15.17
N PHE A 256 3.49 -5.57 16.36
CA PHE A 256 3.65 -4.25 16.98
C PHE A 256 5.13 -3.89 17.16
N GLY A 257 5.57 -2.75 16.63
CA GLY A 257 6.90 -2.20 16.83
C GLY A 257 6.85 -1.00 17.74
N LEU A 258 7.56 -1.02 18.88
CA LEU A 258 7.59 0.10 19.81
C LEU A 258 9.03 0.55 20.04
N SER A 259 9.23 1.85 20.25
CA SER A 259 10.53 2.40 20.61
C SER A 259 10.59 2.71 22.11
N LYS A 260 11.68 2.31 22.76
CA LYS A 260 12.08 2.91 24.04
C LYS A 260 12.38 4.39 23.81
N LEU A 261 12.21 5.20 24.85
CA LEU A 261 12.55 6.61 24.82
C LEU A 261 14.06 6.81 24.72
N LEU A 262 14.48 7.90 24.06
CA LEU A 262 15.86 8.36 24.07
C LEU A 262 16.32 8.77 25.49
N PRO A 263 17.62 9.06 25.69
CA PRO A 263 18.11 9.69 26.92
C PRO A 263 17.59 11.13 27.04
N LEU A 264 16.31 11.28 27.38
CA LEU A 264 15.57 12.55 27.31
C LEU A 264 16.23 13.66 28.13
N GLY A 265 16.74 13.34 29.33
CA GLY A 265 17.45 14.31 30.17
C GLY A 265 18.76 14.81 29.57
N CYS A 266 19.30 14.14 28.55
CA CYS A 266 20.53 14.53 27.86
C CYS A 266 20.28 15.27 26.54
N THR A 267 19.03 15.54 26.18
CA THR A 267 18.68 16.38 25.02
C THR A 267 19.19 17.81 25.20
N PRO A 268 19.46 18.57 24.12
CA PRO A 268 19.93 19.95 24.21
C PRO A 268 19.00 20.83 25.07
N ILE A 269 17.68 20.69 24.94
CA ILE A 269 16.72 21.43 25.78
C ILE A 269 16.84 21.07 27.26
N SER A 270 16.99 19.79 27.61
CA SER A 270 17.14 19.38 29.01
C SER A 270 18.45 19.85 29.62
N ARG A 271 19.54 19.85 28.84
CA ARG A 271 20.83 20.43 29.28
C ARG A 271 20.72 21.94 29.48
N GLY A 272 20.04 22.63 28.56
CA GLY A 272 19.76 24.06 28.70
C GLY A 272 18.93 24.37 29.95
N LEU A 273 17.88 23.59 30.22
CA LEU A 273 17.08 23.70 31.44
C LEU A 273 17.90 23.43 32.70
N ASN A 274 18.81 22.45 32.66
CA ASN A 274 19.67 22.15 33.79
C ASN A 274 20.61 23.32 34.12
N ILE A 275 21.18 23.98 33.10
CA ILE A 275 21.97 25.20 33.30
C ILE A 275 21.13 26.27 33.99
N VAL A 276 19.92 26.52 33.50
CA VAL A 276 19.04 27.56 34.06
C VAL A 276 18.62 27.25 35.49
N ARG A 277 18.38 25.97 35.83
CA ARG A 277 17.87 25.56 37.15
C ARG A 277 18.96 25.37 38.21
N THR A 278 20.11 24.84 37.83
CA THR A 278 21.14 24.38 38.77
C THR A 278 22.54 24.92 38.48
N GLY A 279 22.74 25.58 37.33
CA GLY A 279 24.07 25.94 36.81
C GLY A 279 24.82 24.76 36.17
N GLY A 280 24.28 23.54 36.22
CA GLY A 280 24.94 22.35 35.67
C GLY A 280 24.75 22.18 34.16
N SER A 281 25.83 21.88 33.42
CA SER A 281 25.82 21.60 31.98
C SER A 281 25.55 20.12 31.60
N GLY A 282 25.40 19.28 32.62
CA GLY A 282 25.09 17.85 32.50
C GLY A 282 23.64 17.56 32.10
N CYS A 283 23.29 16.28 32.03
CA CYS A 283 21.92 15.87 31.78
C CYS A 283 20.99 16.24 32.96
N LEU A 284 19.73 16.51 32.67
CA LEU A 284 18.71 16.73 33.69
C LEU A 284 18.29 15.39 34.31
N GLU A 285 18.70 15.16 35.56
CA GLU A 285 18.56 13.85 36.21
C GLU A 285 17.09 13.44 36.38
N GLU A 286 16.21 14.39 36.71
CA GLU A 286 14.79 14.08 36.95
C GLU A 286 14.07 13.47 35.74
N VAL A 287 14.37 14.01 34.55
CA VAL A 287 13.86 13.50 33.27
C VAL A 287 14.55 12.18 32.92
N THR A 288 15.84 12.05 33.22
CA THR A 288 16.60 10.80 33.03
C THR A 288 15.99 9.64 33.83
N VAL A 289 15.59 9.89 35.08
CA VAL A 289 14.90 8.90 35.92
C VAL A 289 13.59 8.44 35.30
N LEU A 290 12.77 9.36 34.79
CA LEU A 290 11.48 9.04 34.15
C LEU A 290 11.69 8.20 32.88
N ALA A 291 12.62 8.58 32.01
CA ALA A 291 12.96 7.82 30.81
C ALA A 291 13.43 6.40 31.15
N LYS A 292 14.31 6.24 32.16
CA LYS A 292 14.78 4.93 32.64
C LYS A 292 13.66 4.09 33.27
N LEU A 293 12.71 4.71 33.98
CA LEU A 293 11.55 3.99 34.53
C LEU A 293 10.64 3.49 33.41
N HIS A 294 10.31 4.35 32.45
CA HIS A 294 9.52 3.98 31.27
C HIS A 294 10.17 2.83 30.49
N ASN A 295 11.46 2.96 30.17
CA ASN A 295 12.21 2.00 29.37
C ASN A 295 12.36 0.62 30.06
N ARG A 296 12.20 0.56 31.38
CA ARG A 296 12.11 -0.69 32.16
C ARG A 296 10.69 -1.25 32.23
N ALA A 297 9.67 -0.38 32.25
CA ALA A 297 8.27 -0.77 32.38
C ALA A 297 7.65 -1.23 31.06
N LEU A 298 7.93 -0.54 29.95
CA LEU A 298 7.33 -0.82 28.64
C LEU A 298 7.53 -2.28 28.17
N PRO A 299 8.75 -2.84 28.15
CA PRO A 299 8.94 -4.23 27.71
C PRO A 299 8.23 -5.25 28.61
N LYS A 300 8.10 -4.96 29.91
CA LYS A 300 7.38 -5.84 30.85
C LYS A 300 5.89 -5.88 30.53
N ALA A 301 5.29 -4.72 30.29
CA ALA A 301 3.88 -4.62 29.92
C ALA A 301 3.58 -5.30 28.56
N LEU A 302 4.46 -5.13 27.57
CA LEU A 302 4.31 -5.82 26.28
C LEU A 302 4.50 -7.34 26.38
N LYS A 303 5.39 -7.81 27.27
CA LYS A 303 5.55 -9.23 27.59
C LYS A 303 4.29 -9.80 28.24
N GLU A 304 3.66 -9.05 29.13
CA GLU A 304 2.38 -9.42 29.75
C GLU A 304 1.27 -9.54 28.70
N LEU A 305 1.12 -8.55 27.81
CA LEU A 305 0.19 -8.65 26.67
C LEU A 305 0.45 -9.89 25.81
N LYS A 306 1.71 -10.22 25.52
CA LYS A 306 2.07 -11.44 24.78
C LYS A 306 1.64 -12.73 25.47
N SER A 307 1.63 -12.76 26.80
CA SER A 307 1.15 -13.93 27.55
C SER A 307 -0.36 -14.13 27.48
N GLN A 308 -1.10 -13.04 27.22
CA GLN A 308 -2.57 -13.02 27.21
C GLN A 308 -3.16 -13.11 25.79
N LEU A 309 -2.42 -12.66 24.77
CA LEU A 309 -2.94 -12.44 23.42
C LEU A 309 -2.38 -13.44 22.39
N LYS A 310 -3.27 -14.30 21.88
CA LYS A 310 -2.93 -15.31 20.87
C LYS A 310 -2.51 -14.65 19.54
N GLY A 311 -1.32 -14.99 19.06
CA GLY A 311 -0.79 -14.48 17.80
C GLY A 311 -0.30 -13.02 17.85
N TYR A 312 -0.41 -12.34 19.00
CA TYR A 312 0.24 -11.05 19.23
C TYR A 312 1.75 -11.23 19.16
N THR A 313 2.45 -10.37 18.44
CA THR A 313 3.90 -10.33 18.36
C THR A 313 4.35 -8.88 18.48
N TYR A 314 5.49 -8.67 19.12
CA TYR A 314 6.00 -7.34 19.30
C TYR A 314 7.53 -7.31 19.20
N SER A 315 8.06 -6.16 18.82
CA SER A 315 9.47 -5.84 18.94
C SER A 315 9.63 -4.49 19.62
N VAL A 316 10.67 -4.36 20.42
CA VAL A 316 11.04 -3.12 21.10
C VAL A 316 12.41 -2.68 20.59
N PHE A 317 12.49 -1.50 20.01
CA PHE A 317 13.76 -0.87 19.62
C PHE A 317 14.33 -0.10 20.82
N ASP A 318 15.58 -0.41 21.19
CA ASP A 318 16.25 0.20 22.34
C ASP A 318 16.99 1.49 21.95
N ALA A 319 16.23 2.52 21.58
CA ALA A 319 16.79 3.80 21.17
C ALA A 319 17.68 4.43 22.27
N TYR A 320 17.36 4.19 23.54
CA TYR A 320 18.14 4.69 24.68
C TYR A 320 19.57 4.19 24.63
N THR A 321 19.76 2.87 24.57
CA THR A 321 21.08 2.25 24.64
C THR A 321 21.91 2.60 23.41
N VAL A 322 21.27 2.67 22.23
CA VAL A 322 21.95 3.07 20.99
C VAL A 322 22.40 4.52 21.06
N ALA A 323 21.53 5.45 21.49
CA ALA A 323 21.91 6.86 21.67
C ALA A 323 22.98 7.04 22.74
N ASP A 324 22.90 6.34 23.87
CA ASP A 324 23.89 6.44 24.95
C ASP A 324 25.28 5.99 24.47
N ALA A 325 25.37 4.87 23.76
CA ALA A 325 26.62 4.42 23.14
C ALA A 325 27.16 5.41 22.11
N LEU A 326 26.27 6.01 21.31
CA LEU A 326 26.62 7.03 20.33
C LEU A 326 27.14 8.30 21.01
N PHE A 327 26.48 8.79 22.06
CA PHE A 327 26.89 9.99 22.78
C PHE A 327 28.25 9.83 23.46
N ASN A 328 28.58 8.61 23.88
CA ASN A 328 29.88 8.28 24.47
C ASN A 328 30.99 8.06 23.43
N SER A 329 30.66 7.86 22.15
CA SER A 329 31.64 7.61 21.08
C SER A 329 31.18 8.16 19.72
N PRO A 330 30.92 9.47 19.61
CA PRO A 330 30.21 10.05 18.47
C PRO A 330 30.92 9.86 17.13
N SER A 331 32.26 9.97 17.12
CA SER A 331 33.09 9.79 15.92
C SER A 331 32.95 8.41 15.28
N LYS A 332 32.76 7.35 16.10
CA LYS A 332 32.52 5.98 15.61
C LYS A 332 31.26 5.87 14.77
N TYR A 333 30.27 6.74 15.05
CA TYR A 333 29.00 6.81 14.33
C TYR A 333 28.97 7.94 13.31
N GLY A 334 30.12 8.61 13.09
CA GLY A 334 30.29 9.70 12.15
C GLY A 334 29.66 11.02 12.60
N PHE A 335 29.49 11.25 13.91
CA PHE A 335 29.04 12.53 14.46
C PHE A 335 30.19 13.26 15.16
N GLU A 336 30.17 14.58 15.10
CA GLU A 336 31.09 15.45 15.85
C GLU A 336 30.40 16.09 17.04
N GLU A 337 29.13 16.48 16.89
CA GLU A 337 28.35 17.17 17.93
C GLU A 337 27.07 16.39 18.28
N VAL A 338 26.93 16.06 19.57
CA VAL A 338 25.87 15.21 20.10
C VAL A 338 25.22 15.75 21.39
N LYS A 339 25.64 16.93 21.84
CA LYS A 339 25.10 17.63 23.02
C LYS A 339 24.38 18.92 22.62
N LYS A 340 24.82 19.58 21.55
CA LYS A 340 24.26 20.83 21.01
C LYS A 340 23.37 20.53 19.79
N ALA A 341 22.30 21.30 19.62
CA ALA A 341 21.47 21.23 18.42
C ALA A 341 22.14 21.93 17.23
N CYS A 342 21.88 21.46 16.00
CA CYS A 342 22.27 22.18 14.81
C CYS A 342 21.51 23.52 14.70
N CYS A 343 20.19 23.47 14.90
CA CYS A 343 19.25 24.57 14.74
C CYS A 343 18.59 24.97 16.07
N GLY A 344 18.69 26.24 16.46
CA GLY A 344 18.04 26.77 17.66
C GLY A 344 18.79 27.93 18.28
N SER A 345 18.47 28.28 19.52
CA SER A 345 19.12 29.36 20.27
C SER A 345 19.31 29.01 21.76
N GLY A 346 19.95 29.90 22.51
CA GLY A 346 20.24 29.69 23.93
C GLY A 346 21.30 28.62 24.21
N PRO A 347 21.44 28.20 25.47
CA PRO A 347 22.38 27.15 25.87
C PRO A 347 22.13 25.86 25.09
N PHE A 348 23.22 25.25 24.60
CA PHE A 348 23.18 24.06 23.72
C PHE A 348 22.32 24.21 22.45
N ARG A 349 21.94 25.45 22.05
CA ARG A 349 20.91 25.68 21.02
C ARG A 349 19.59 24.93 21.33
N GLY A 350 19.30 24.68 22.60
CA GLY A 350 18.18 23.87 23.04
C GLY A 350 16.82 24.59 23.05
N SER A 351 16.80 25.91 22.91
CA SER A 351 15.53 26.66 22.85
C SER A 351 14.78 26.35 21.55
N ILE A 352 13.45 26.19 21.65
CA ILE A 352 12.55 25.85 20.54
C ILE A 352 12.30 27.10 19.67
N THR A 353 13.35 27.58 19.01
CA THR A 353 13.33 28.78 18.14
C THR A 353 13.68 28.47 16.70
N CYS A 354 14.07 27.24 16.39
CA CYS A 354 14.41 26.81 15.03
C CYS A 354 13.27 27.13 14.03
N GLY A 355 13.61 27.82 12.95
CA GLY A 355 12.64 28.28 11.93
C GLY A 355 11.80 29.50 12.32
N GLN A 356 12.09 30.14 13.46
CA GLN A 356 11.48 31.42 13.86
C GLN A 356 12.36 32.61 13.45
N LYS A 357 12.05 33.84 13.90
CA LYS A 357 12.83 35.04 13.54
C LYS A 357 14.27 35.05 14.09
N VAL A 358 14.52 34.36 15.21
CA VAL A 358 15.82 34.38 15.91
C VAL A 358 16.27 32.96 16.24
N TYR A 359 17.05 32.35 15.35
CA TYR A 359 17.75 31.08 15.58
C TYR A 359 19.12 31.08 14.90
N GLN A 360 19.98 30.16 15.33
CA GLN A 360 21.23 29.81 14.67
C GLN A 360 21.07 28.47 13.98
N LEU A 361 21.71 28.30 12.81
CA LEU A 361 21.82 27.03 12.10
C LEU A 361 23.31 26.63 12.06
N CYS A 362 23.60 25.34 12.03
CA CYS A 362 24.96 24.83 11.83
C CYS A 362 25.33 24.80 10.35
N ASP A 363 26.62 24.83 10.04
CA ASP A 363 27.11 24.81 8.65
C ASP A 363 26.93 23.43 8.00
N ASN A 364 27.18 22.36 8.76
CA ASN A 364 27.05 20.98 8.29
C ASN A 364 26.15 20.14 9.20
N VAL A 365 24.91 19.92 8.78
CA VAL A 365 23.91 19.13 9.53
C VAL A 365 24.36 17.68 9.73
N SER A 366 25.20 17.13 8.86
CA SER A 366 25.65 15.74 8.94
C SER A 366 26.61 15.46 10.09
N GLU A 367 27.20 16.49 10.70
CA GLU A 367 28.08 16.40 11.87
C GLU A 367 27.28 16.33 13.18
N TYR A 368 26.00 16.70 13.16
CA TYR A 368 25.14 16.82 14.33
C TYR A 368 24.21 15.62 14.48
N PHE A 369 24.07 15.13 15.71
CA PHE A 369 23.01 14.15 16.05
C PHE A 369 21.65 14.83 16.20
N PHE A 370 21.60 15.96 16.88
CA PHE A 370 20.36 16.71 17.13
C PHE A 370 20.16 17.79 16.07
N PHE A 371 19.02 17.74 15.37
CA PHE A 371 18.65 18.80 14.45
C PHE A 371 18.20 20.05 15.21
N ASP A 372 17.26 19.89 16.14
CA ASP A 372 16.78 20.95 17.03
C ASP A 372 17.01 20.59 18.52
N GLY A 373 16.36 21.30 19.43
CA GLY A 373 16.53 21.08 20.87
C GLY A 373 16.21 19.67 21.39
N ILE A 374 15.54 18.81 20.60
CA ILE A 374 15.07 17.49 21.02
C ILE A 374 15.28 16.43 19.91
N HIS A 375 15.05 16.79 18.65
CA HIS A 375 14.83 15.84 17.57
C HIS A 375 16.13 15.46 16.83
N PRO A 376 16.27 14.22 16.36
CA PRO A 376 17.46 13.79 15.63
C PRO A 376 17.51 14.36 14.21
N THR A 377 18.71 14.43 13.65
CA THR A 377 18.92 14.71 12.23
C THR A 377 18.46 13.53 11.35
N GLU A 378 18.25 13.75 10.06
CA GLU A 378 17.94 12.69 9.09
C GLU A 378 18.98 11.56 9.14
N LYS A 379 20.27 11.91 9.29
CA LYS A 379 21.36 10.94 9.42
C LYS A 379 21.20 10.07 10.67
N ALA A 380 20.85 10.67 11.81
CA ALA A 380 20.58 9.93 13.04
C ALA A 380 19.32 9.05 12.91
N ASN A 381 18.25 9.59 12.29
CA ASN A 381 17.03 8.84 12.00
C ASN A 381 17.30 7.64 11.09
N TYR A 382 18.15 7.77 10.07
CA TYR A 382 18.58 6.66 9.22
C TYR A 382 19.28 5.56 10.02
N GLN A 383 20.25 5.92 10.87
CA GLN A 383 20.98 4.93 11.68
C GLN A 383 20.04 4.18 12.64
N PHE A 384 19.11 4.89 13.28
CA PHE A 384 18.08 4.27 14.13
C PHE A 384 17.14 3.37 13.34
N ALA A 385 16.62 3.83 12.20
CA ALA A 385 15.76 3.03 11.36
C ALA A 385 16.47 1.76 10.85
N LYS A 386 17.75 1.88 10.47
CA LYS A 386 18.54 0.76 9.98
C LYS A 386 18.74 -0.31 11.05
N LEU A 387 19.12 0.09 12.27
CA LEU A 387 19.25 -0.83 13.41
C LEU A 387 17.90 -1.43 13.80
N MET A 388 16.84 -0.62 13.81
CA MET A 388 15.48 -1.09 14.07
C MET A 388 15.04 -2.15 13.06
N TRP A 389 15.30 -1.91 11.77
CA TRP A 389 14.95 -2.82 10.67
C TRP A 389 15.76 -4.12 10.69
N ASP A 390 17.08 -4.04 10.89
CA ASP A 390 17.93 -5.22 10.94
C ASP A 390 17.56 -6.11 12.14
N GLY A 391 17.24 -5.51 13.29
CA GLY A 391 16.67 -6.22 14.43
C GLY A 391 15.30 -6.88 14.16
N MET A 392 14.47 -6.28 13.31
CA MET A 392 13.20 -6.89 12.86
C MET A 392 13.43 -8.11 11.96
N LYS A 393 14.47 -8.12 11.12
CA LYS A 393 14.81 -9.29 10.28
C LYS A 393 15.27 -10.49 11.11
N HIS A 394 16.11 -10.29 12.11
CA HIS A 394 16.64 -11.37 12.93
C HIS A 394 15.58 -12.08 13.79
N LYS A 395 14.48 -11.42 14.14
CA LYS A 395 13.33 -12.06 14.82
C LYS A 395 12.36 -12.77 13.86
N ASN A 396 12.44 -12.52 12.55
CA ASN A 396 11.60 -13.15 11.53
C ASN A 396 12.24 -14.39 10.86
N MET A 397 13.40 -14.89 11.34
CA MET A 397 13.92 -16.23 10.99
C MET A 397 13.45 -17.33 11.96
N GLY A 398 12.18 -17.25 12.36
CA GLY A 398 11.44 -18.37 12.95
C GLY A 398 10.41 -18.87 11.94
N SER A 399 10.85 -19.48 10.85
CA SER A 399 9.99 -20.44 10.15
C SER A 399 9.71 -21.54 11.16
N SER A 400 8.51 -21.54 11.73
CA SER A 400 7.99 -22.65 12.51
C SER A 400 7.91 -23.86 11.59
N ARG A 401 9.01 -24.62 11.48
CA ARG A 401 8.94 -26.03 11.09
C ARG A 401 8.14 -26.72 12.19
N SER A 402 6.83 -26.78 11.98
CA SER A 402 5.98 -27.67 12.75
C SER A 402 6.42 -29.08 12.38
N ASN A 403 7.19 -29.72 13.25
CA ASN A 403 7.43 -31.16 13.19
C ASN A 403 6.11 -31.85 13.54
N ILE A 404 5.21 -31.95 12.56
CA ILE A 404 4.13 -32.91 12.63
C ILE A 404 4.77 -34.25 12.31
N LEU A 405 4.94 -35.06 13.36
CA LEU A 405 5.22 -36.48 13.25
C LEU A 405 4.03 -37.11 12.52
N CYS A 406 4.13 -37.26 11.19
CA CYS A 406 3.16 -38.01 10.41
C CYS A 406 3.23 -39.48 10.84
N PHE A 407 2.26 -39.93 11.61
CA PHE A 407 1.89 -41.34 11.61
C PHE A 407 1.43 -41.68 10.19
N LEU A 408 2.17 -42.59 9.55
CA LEU A 408 1.86 -43.18 8.26
C LEU A 408 0.49 -43.88 8.33
N VAL A 409 -0.52 -43.28 7.70
CA VAL A 409 -1.64 -44.02 7.14
C VAL A 409 -1.55 -43.87 5.63
N ILE A 410 -1.18 -44.97 4.98
CA ILE A 410 -1.03 -45.08 3.54
C ILE A 410 -2.42 -44.97 2.92
N CYS A 411 -2.71 -43.84 2.28
CA CYS A 411 -3.71 -43.76 1.23
C CYS A 411 -3.00 -43.29 -0.03
N ALA A 412 -2.88 -44.20 -0.99
CA ALA A 412 -2.32 -43.93 -2.29
C ALA A 412 -3.25 -42.97 -3.06
N SER A 413 -2.83 -41.72 -3.19
CA SER A 413 -3.38 -40.79 -4.18
C SER A 413 -2.22 -40.02 -4.81
N PHE A 414 -2.18 -40.08 -6.13
CA PHE A 414 -1.14 -39.56 -7.01
C PHE A 414 -0.72 -38.13 -6.63
N LEU A 415 0.50 -38.00 -6.13
CA LEU A 415 1.18 -36.72 -6.01
C LEU A 415 1.55 -36.24 -7.42
N VAL A 416 0.74 -35.36 -8.00
CA VAL A 416 1.24 -34.44 -9.03
C VAL A 416 1.97 -33.32 -8.28
N PRO A 417 3.28 -33.13 -8.48
CA PRO A 417 3.99 -32.02 -7.87
C PRO A 417 3.47 -30.71 -8.48
N THR A 418 2.59 -30.01 -7.76
CA THR A 418 2.24 -28.63 -8.10
C THR A 418 3.35 -27.72 -7.62
N SER A 419 4.34 -27.48 -8.49
CA SER A 419 5.24 -26.35 -8.34
C SER A 419 4.43 -25.06 -8.44
N CYS A 420 4.06 -24.48 -7.29
CA CYS A 420 3.51 -23.13 -7.23
C CYS A 420 4.62 -22.12 -7.57
N HIS A 421 4.81 -21.84 -8.86
CA HIS A 421 5.57 -20.67 -9.29
C HIS A 421 4.68 -19.43 -9.17
N SER A 422 4.91 -18.66 -8.10
CA SER A 422 4.33 -17.35 -7.91
C SER A 422 5.19 -16.32 -8.65
N TYR A 423 4.69 -15.78 -9.76
CA TYR A 423 5.29 -14.60 -10.37
C TYR A 423 4.92 -13.39 -9.51
N SER A 424 5.92 -12.76 -8.90
CA SER A 424 5.73 -11.68 -7.93
C SER A 424 5.36 -10.31 -8.56
N HIS A 425 4.79 -10.30 -9.77
CA HIS A 425 4.55 -9.08 -10.55
C HIS A 425 3.31 -9.17 -11.45
N ASP A 426 2.58 -8.06 -11.59
CA ASP A 426 1.51 -7.92 -12.59
C ASP A 426 2.13 -7.65 -13.98
N ALA A 427 1.56 -8.21 -15.06
CA ALA A 427 2.02 -7.94 -16.42
C ALA A 427 1.28 -6.75 -17.05
N LEU A 428 1.94 -5.98 -17.92
CA LEU A 428 1.37 -4.82 -18.60
C LEU A 428 1.39 -4.99 -20.13
N PHE A 429 0.22 -5.22 -20.73
CA PHE A 429 0.08 -5.30 -22.19
C PHE A 429 -0.48 -3.99 -22.74
N ILE A 430 0.20 -3.39 -23.71
CA ILE A 430 -0.10 -2.04 -24.20
C ILE A 430 -0.52 -2.10 -25.67
N PHE A 431 -1.66 -1.50 -25.97
CA PHE A 431 -2.23 -1.34 -27.30
C PHE A 431 -2.46 0.14 -27.56
N GLY A 432 -2.30 0.59 -28.79
CA GLY A 432 -2.61 1.97 -29.11
C GLY A 432 -1.89 2.59 -30.29
N ASP A 433 -1.94 3.91 -30.31
CA ASP A 433 -1.37 4.80 -31.30
C ASP A 433 -0.07 5.46 -30.79
N SER A 434 0.29 6.59 -31.39
CA SER A 434 1.47 7.40 -31.10
C SER A 434 1.62 7.80 -29.63
N PHE A 435 0.54 7.87 -28.85
CA PHE A 435 0.65 8.21 -27.43
C PHE A 435 1.31 7.10 -26.62
N TYR A 436 1.17 5.84 -27.05
CA TYR A 436 1.62 4.65 -26.34
C TYR A 436 2.71 3.86 -27.08
N ASP A 437 2.98 4.19 -28.34
CA ASP A 437 4.04 3.56 -29.12
C ASP A 437 5.44 3.90 -28.58
N ALA A 438 6.05 2.93 -27.92
CA ALA A 438 7.37 3.05 -27.34
C ALA A 438 8.52 2.89 -28.36
N GLY A 439 8.20 2.74 -29.64
CA GLY A 439 9.17 2.68 -30.74
C GLY A 439 8.99 1.48 -31.68
N ASN A 440 7.83 0.80 -31.72
CA ASN A 440 7.57 -0.27 -32.68
C ASN A 440 7.71 0.20 -34.13
N ASN A 441 7.32 1.45 -34.42
CA ASN A 441 7.35 2.00 -35.77
C ASN A 441 8.76 2.06 -36.41
N ILE A 442 9.85 2.03 -35.63
CA ILE A 442 11.21 2.04 -36.21
C ILE A 442 11.54 0.72 -36.92
N TYR A 443 10.85 -0.36 -36.56
CA TYR A 443 11.03 -1.70 -37.13
C TYR A 443 10.09 -1.97 -38.31
N LEU A 444 9.17 -1.06 -38.62
CA LEU A 444 8.32 -1.16 -39.79
C LEU A 444 9.11 -0.78 -41.05
N ASN A 445 8.88 -1.53 -42.13
CA ASN A 445 9.41 -1.23 -43.46
C ASN A 445 8.37 -0.43 -44.25
N THR A 446 8.14 0.82 -43.84
CA THR A 446 7.16 1.71 -44.46
C THR A 446 7.80 3.07 -44.74
N ASN A 447 7.15 3.88 -45.59
CA ASN A 447 7.63 5.20 -45.96
C ASN A 447 7.35 6.29 -44.89
N ILE A 448 6.90 5.90 -43.69
CA ILE A 448 6.70 6.84 -42.59
C ILE A 448 8.07 7.20 -41.96
N PRO A 449 8.36 8.50 -41.70
CA PRO A 449 9.58 8.91 -41.03
C PRO A 449 9.79 8.18 -39.70
N LYS A 450 10.94 7.52 -39.56
CA LYS A 450 11.35 6.88 -38.31
C LYS A 450 11.78 7.95 -37.33
N LEU A 451 11.23 7.92 -36.12
CA LEU A 451 11.49 8.93 -35.08
C LEU A 451 12.73 8.58 -34.23
N ASN A 452 13.73 7.98 -34.86
CA ASN A 452 15.05 7.68 -34.28
C ASN A 452 16.04 8.82 -34.50
N VAL A 453 15.56 10.07 -34.41
CA VAL A 453 16.35 11.31 -34.53
C VAL A 453 16.08 12.23 -33.34
N PHE A 454 16.97 13.16 -33.02
CA PHE A 454 16.69 14.18 -32.00
C PHE A 454 15.52 15.08 -32.46
N PRO A 455 14.64 15.57 -31.55
CA PRO A 455 14.74 15.55 -30.09
C PRO A 455 14.12 14.31 -29.38
N TYR A 456 13.72 13.27 -30.10
CA TYR A 456 12.88 12.17 -29.57
C TYR A 456 13.61 11.21 -28.62
N GLY A 457 13.68 11.54 -27.32
CA GLY A 457 14.35 10.77 -26.27
C GLY A 457 15.43 11.56 -25.49
N MET A 458 15.62 12.83 -25.82
CA MET A 458 16.67 13.70 -25.26
C MET A 458 16.61 13.97 -23.75
N THR A 459 15.44 13.99 -23.10
CA THR A 459 15.33 14.38 -21.69
C THR A 459 15.59 13.20 -20.74
N TYR A 460 15.14 11.99 -21.09
CA TYR A 460 15.31 10.80 -20.26
C TYR A 460 16.37 9.83 -20.79
N PHE A 461 16.26 9.40 -22.05
CA PHE A 461 17.10 8.36 -22.62
C PHE A 461 18.46 8.89 -23.10
N LYS A 462 18.57 10.19 -23.37
CA LYS A 462 19.79 10.87 -23.88
C LYS A 462 20.23 10.39 -25.27
N HIS A 463 19.39 9.64 -25.97
CA HIS A 463 19.56 9.23 -27.37
C HIS A 463 18.19 9.04 -28.02
N PRO A 464 18.10 9.07 -29.36
CA PRO A 464 16.83 8.84 -30.04
C PRO A 464 16.29 7.42 -29.87
N THR A 465 15.02 7.28 -29.49
CA THR A 465 14.42 5.96 -29.18
C THR A 465 13.31 5.52 -30.13
N GLY A 466 12.86 6.36 -31.06
CA GLY A 466 11.66 6.08 -31.86
C GLY A 466 10.34 6.46 -31.20
N ARG A 467 10.37 7.02 -29.98
CA ARG A 467 9.18 7.43 -29.21
C ARG A 467 8.70 8.80 -29.67
N ILE A 468 7.40 9.04 -29.67
CA ILE A 468 6.83 10.37 -30.00
C ILE A 468 6.82 11.27 -28.76
N SER A 469 7.98 11.38 -28.11
CA SER A 469 8.23 12.19 -26.92
C SER A 469 9.72 12.50 -26.83
N ASP A 470 10.06 13.62 -26.19
CA ASP A 470 11.42 13.96 -25.76
C ASP A 470 11.97 12.99 -24.71
N GLY A 471 11.17 12.07 -24.17
CA GLY A 471 11.60 11.07 -23.19
C GLY A 471 10.61 9.92 -23.06
N ARG A 472 10.05 9.77 -21.85
CA ARG A 472 9.13 8.68 -21.47
C ARG A 472 7.69 8.98 -21.89
N LEU A 473 6.96 7.93 -22.23
CA LEU A 473 5.53 7.93 -22.56
C LEU A 473 4.69 7.53 -21.34
N ILE A 474 3.37 7.76 -21.43
CA ILE A 474 2.41 7.39 -20.37
C ILE A 474 2.59 5.93 -19.92
N PRO A 475 2.71 4.92 -20.80
CA PRO A 475 2.88 3.53 -20.36
C PRO A 475 4.20 3.28 -19.62
N ASP A 476 5.26 4.06 -19.85
CA ASP A 476 6.52 3.91 -19.12
C ASP A 476 6.38 4.37 -17.67
N PHE A 477 5.66 5.48 -17.44
CA PHE A 477 5.34 5.94 -16.10
C PHE A 477 4.43 4.96 -15.37
N ILE A 478 3.44 4.36 -16.07
CA ILE A 478 2.59 3.32 -15.49
C ILE A 478 3.42 2.07 -15.14
N ALA A 479 4.34 1.66 -16.02
CA ALA A 479 5.27 0.56 -15.73
C ALA A 479 6.15 0.87 -14.51
N GLU A 480 6.70 2.08 -14.43
CA GLU A 480 7.50 2.55 -13.27
C GLU A 480 6.68 2.54 -11.97
N PHE A 481 5.45 3.06 -11.99
CA PHE A 481 4.55 3.04 -10.84
C PHE A 481 4.16 1.62 -10.42
N ALA A 482 4.06 0.70 -11.39
CA ALA A 482 3.86 -0.73 -11.16
C ALA A 482 5.16 -1.48 -10.80
N LYS A 483 6.30 -0.79 -10.72
CA LYS A 483 7.65 -1.36 -10.49
C LYS A 483 8.04 -2.43 -11.52
N LEU A 484 7.56 -2.27 -12.75
CA LEU A 484 7.92 -3.07 -13.91
C LEU A 484 9.12 -2.42 -14.63
N PRO A 485 9.95 -3.21 -15.33
CA PRO A 485 10.89 -2.63 -16.29
C PRO A 485 10.12 -1.89 -17.39
N LEU A 486 10.83 -1.10 -18.21
CA LEU A 486 10.26 -0.61 -19.45
C LEU A 486 9.72 -1.79 -20.27
N ILE A 487 8.46 -1.69 -20.69
CA ILE A 487 7.76 -2.80 -21.32
C ILE A 487 8.38 -3.05 -22.70
N PRO A 488 8.80 -4.30 -23.00
CA PRO A 488 9.45 -4.62 -24.27
C PRO A 488 8.53 -4.36 -25.46
N LEU A 489 9.13 -3.93 -26.57
CA LEU A 489 8.45 -3.70 -27.84
C LEU A 489 8.20 -5.03 -28.54
N TYR A 490 7.04 -5.20 -29.17
CA TYR A 490 6.74 -6.42 -29.90
C TYR A 490 7.69 -6.67 -31.09
N LEU A 491 8.05 -5.62 -31.83
CA LEU A 491 8.88 -5.73 -33.04
C LEU A 491 10.39 -5.63 -32.78
N GLN A 492 10.82 -5.37 -31.55
CA GLN A 492 12.24 -5.26 -31.23
C GLN A 492 12.92 -6.64 -31.31
N PRO A 493 14.02 -6.78 -32.07
CA PRO A 493 14.79 -8.01 -32.09
C PRO A 493 15.48 -8.29 -30.75
N GLY A 494 15.42 -9.53 -30.28
CA GLY A 494 16.11 -9.99 -29.06
C GLY A 494 15.27 -10.97 -28.25
N ASP A 495 15.90 -11.68 -27.30
CA ASP A 495 15.17 -12.51 -26.34
C ASP A 495 14.66 -11.63 -25.18
N HIS A 496 13.45 -11.13 -25.34
CA HIS A 496 12.80 -10.28 -24.35
C HIS A 496 11.98 -11.10 -23.35
N LYS A 497 12.03 -10.69 -22.07
CA LYS A 497 11.23 -11.31 -21.01
C LYS A 497 9.77 -10.85 -21.09
N LEU A 498 8.96 -11.59 -21.84
CA LEU A 498 7.54 -11.31 -22.12
C LEU A 498 6.62 -11.42 -20.89
N THR A 499 7.11 -11.96 -19.76
CA THR A 499 6.32 -12.13 -18.53
C THR A 499 5.98 -10.83 -17.82
N TYR A 500 6.66 -9.72 -18.16
CA TYR A 500 6.30 -8.38 -17.67
C TYR A 500 5.24 -7.70 -18.54
N GLY A 501 4.85 -8.32 -19.66
CA GLY A 501 3.96 -7.74 -20.66
C GLY A 501 4.72 -7.27 -21.91
N VAL A 502 3.98 -6.77 -22.90
CA VAL A 502 4.50 -6.38 -24.23
C VAL A 502 3.76 -5.15 -24.74
N ASN A 503 4.49 -4.24 -25.39
CA ASN A 503 3.93 -3.08 -26.06
C ASN A 503 3.70 -3.36 -27.56
N PHE A 504 2.43 -3.39 -27.96
CA PHE A 504 1.95 -3.59 -29.33
C PHE A 504 1.56 -2.28 -30.03
N ALA A 505 1.58 -1.14 -29.32
CA ALA A 505 1.13 0.15 -29.87
C ALA A 505 2.01 0.59 -31.06
N SER A 506 1.41 1.32 -31.99
CA SER A 506 2.06 1.78 -33.23
C SER A 506 1.63 3.20 -33.58
N GLY A 507 2.61 4.09 -33.77
CA GLY A 507 2.38 5.48 -34.13
C GLY A 507 1.53 5.63 -35.39
N GLY A 508 0.48 6.45 -35.34
CA GLY A 508 -0.44 6.65 -36.47
C GLY A 508 -1.54 5.59 -36.63
N ALA A 509 -1.58 4.56 -35.78
CA ALA A 509 -2.61 3.53 -35.82
C ALA A 509 -4.02 4.05 -35.51
N GLY A 510 -5.01 3.51 -36.22
CA GLY A 510 -6.43 3.66 -35.90
C GLY A 510 -7.04 2.37 -35.36
N ALA A 511 -8.25 2.48 -34.82
CA ALA A 511 -9.09 1.32 -34.50
C ALA A 511 -9.65 0.66 -35.77
N LEU A 512 -9.82 1.43 -36.85
CA LEU A 512 -10.22 0.93 -38.16
C LEU A 512 -8.97 0.59 -39.00
N ALA A 513 -8.98 -0.56 -39.66
CA ALA A 513 -7.87 -1.00 -40.52
C ALA A 513 -7.60 -0.07 -41.71
N GLY A 514 -8.59 0.72 -42.14
CA GLY A 514 -8.44 1.71 -43.21
C GLY A 514 -7.62 2.94 -42.79
N THR A 515 -7.45 3.19 -41.49
CA THR A 515 -6.69 4.34 -40.98
C THR A 515 -5.20 4.10 -41.19
N ASN A 516 -4.56 4.88 -42.08
CA ASN A 516 -3.16 4.73 -42.48
C ASN A 516 -2.81 3.29 -42.93
N GLN A 517 -3.72 2.68 -43.68
CA GLN A 517 -3.61 1.29 -44.12
C GLN A 517 -2.24 0.97 -44.73
N GLY A 518 -1.63 -0.12 -44.26
CA GLY A 518 -0.33 -0.61 -44.74
C GLY A 518 0.88 0.15 -44.20
N LEU A 519 0.69 1.24 -43.46
CA LEU A 519 1.80 2.05 -42.93
C LEU A 519 2.07 1.84 -41.44
N VAL A 520 1.11 1.26 -40.71
CA VAL A 520 1.09 1.16 -39.24
C VAL A 520 0.54 -0.21 -38.80
N LEU A 521 0.73 -0.57 -37.53
CA LEU A 521 0.04 -1.74 -36.93
C LEU A 521 -1.35 -1.30 -36.47
N ASP A 522 -2.38 -1.53 -37.29
CA ASP A 522 -3.77 -1.28 -36.89
C ASP A 522 -4.19 -2.15 -35.70
N LEU A 523 -5.28 -1.78 -35.02
CA LEU A 523 -5.68 -2.44 -33.77
C LEU A 523 -5.92 -3.96 -33.90
N GLN A 524 -6.38 -4.46 -35.06
CA GLN A 524 -6.55 -5.92 -35.26
C GLN A 524 -5.20 -6.61 -35.47
N THR A 525 -4.26 -5.94 -36.13
CA THR A 525 -2.87 -6.41 -36.21
C THR A 525 -2.23 -6.46 -34.83
N GLN A 526 -2.43 -5.43 -33.98
CA GLN A 526 -1.96 -5.44 -32.59
C GLN A 526 -2.56 -6.59 -31.78
N LEU A 527 -3.86 -6.89 -31.95
CA LEU A 527 -4.50 -8.05 -31.34
C LEU A 527 -3.87 -9.37 -31.81
N SER A 528 -3.54 -9.48 -33.10
CA SER A 528 -2.89 -10.67 -33.66
C SER A 528 -1.48 -10.86 -33.07
N ASN A 529 -0.74 -9.76 -32.87
CA ASN A 529 0.55 -9.77 -32.18
C ASN A 529 0.43 -10.23 -30.72
N PHE A 530 -0.64 -9.84 -30.03
CA PHE A 530 -0.96 -10.35 -28.70
C PHE A 530 -1.25 -11.85 -28.70
N LYS A 531 -2.03 -12.36 -29.67
CA LYS A 531 -2.29 -13.81 -29.81
C LYS A 531 -0.99 -14.59 -30.05
N ASN A 532 -0.07 -14.05 -30.85
CA ASN A 532 1.24 -14.66 -31.07
C ASN A 532 2.08 -14.66 -29.79
N THR A 533 2.07 -13.56 -29.03
CA THR A 533 2.75 -13.44 -27.73
C THR A 533 2.20 -14.46 -26.73
N GLU A 534 0.88 -14.62 -26.67
CA GLU A 534 0.19 -15.61 -25.85
C GLU A 534 0.62 -17.03 -26.21
N LYS A 535 0.70 -17.35 -27.51
CA LYS A 535 1.21 -18.65 -27.99
C LYS A 535 2.68 -18.89 -27.58
N GLN A 536 3.55 -17.89 -27.71
CA GLN A 536 4.95 -18.00 -27.30
C GLN A 536 5.08 -18.21 -25.79
N LEU A 537 4.33 -17.44 -24.99
CA LEU A 537 4.27 -17.61 -23.54
C LEU A 537 3.77 -19.01 -23.17
N ARG A 538 2.78 -19.56 -23.89
CA ARG A 538 2.27 -20.92 -23.63
C ARG A 538 3.30 -21.99 -23.92
N GLN A 539 4.10 -21.81 -24.99
CA GLN A 539 5.19 -22.72 -25.31
C GLN A 539 6.30 -22.67 -24.26
N LYS A 540 6.62 -21.48 -23.71
CA LYS A 540 7.68 -21.30 -22.71
C LYS A 540 7.25 -21.70 -21.28
N LEU A 541 6.00 -21.42 -20.88
CA LEU A 541 5.53 -21.50 -19.48
C LEU A 541 4.43 -22.55 -19.24
N GLY A 542 3.80 -23.05 -20.30
CA GLY A 542 2.62 -23.92 -20.19
C GLY A 542 1.30 -23.16 -20.04
N ALA A 543 0.20 -23.86 -20.32
CA ALA A 543 -1.13 -23.27 -20.43
C ALA A 543 -1.66 -22.66 -19.13
N SER A 544 -1.38 -23.30 -17.99
CA SER A 544 -1.87 -22.89 -16.67
C SER A 544 -1.18 -21.62 -16.17
N GLU A 545 0.14 -21.51 -16.35
CA GLU A 545 0.91 -20.33 -15.93
C GLU A 545 0.53 -19.10 -16.76
N VAL A 546 0.38 -19.26 -18.08
CA VAL A 546 -0.08 -18.17 -18.94
C VAL A 546 -1.49 -17.73 -18.59
N LYS A 547 -2.38 -18.68 -18.26
CA LYS A 547 -3.73 -18.34 -17.80
C LYS A 547 -3.68 -17.48 -16.53
N ALA A 548 -2.84 -17.83 -15.57
CA ALA A 548 -2.65 -17.05 -14.34
C ALA A 548 -2.09 -15.65 -14.66
N LEU A 549 -1.00 -15.57 -15.44
CA LEU A 549 -0.37 -14.32 -15.85
C LEU A 549 -1.34 -13.37 -16.55
N LEU A 550 -2.09 -13.87 -17.54
CA LEU A 550 -3.04 -13.06 -18.31
C LEU A 550 -4.27 -12.66 -17.49
N SER A 551 -4.60 -13.41 -16.43
CA SER A 551 -5.74 -13.10 -15.56
C SER A 551 -5.48 -11.91 -14.62
N THR A 552 -4.23 -11.72 -14.20
CA THR A 552 -3.83 -10.60 -13.33
C THR A 552 -3.27 -9.40 -14.09
N ALA A 553 -2.94 -9.58 -15.37
CA ALA A 553 -2.40 -8.53 -16.23
C ALA A 553 -3.33 -7.31 -16.39
N VAL A 554 -2.71 -6.16 -16.62
CA VAL A 554 -3.36 -4.90 -16.99
C VAL A 554 -3.20 -4.69 -18.50
N TYR A 555 -4.28 -4.27 -19.15
CA TYR A 555 -4.33 -4.00 -20.58
C TYR A 555 -4.59 -2.51 -20.82
N MET A 556 -3.64 -1.81 -21.41
CA MET A 556 -3.75 -0.37 -21.68
C MET A 556 -4.07 -0.10 -23.14
N PHE A 557 -4.99 0.82 -23.40
CA PHE A 557 -5.43 1.22 -24.73
C PHE A 557 -5.42 2.74 -24.89
N SER A 558 -4.78 3.22 -25.97
CA SER A 558 -4.93 4.58 -26.47
C SER A 558 -5.07 4.52 -27.98
N ILE A 559 -6.30 4.50 -28.49
CA ILE A 559 -6.57 4.29 -29.92
C ILE A 559 -7.86 5.02 -30.30
N GLY A 560 -8.00 5.41 -31.57
CA GLY A 560 -9.19 6.16 -32.05
C GLY A 560 -8.87 7.58 -32.50
N THR A 561 -7.73 8.15 -32.08
CA THR A 561 -7.34 9.52 -32.41
C THR A 561 -7.22 9.72 -33.92
N ASN A 562 -6.49 8.81 -34.57
CA ASN A 562 -6.20 8.90 -36.00
C ASN A 562 -7.46 8.68 -36.85
N ASP A 563 -8.40 7.83 -36.40
CA ASP A 563 -9.66 7.58 -37.11
C ASP A 563 -10.51 8.85 -37.27
N TYR A 564 -10.40 9.82 -36.34
CA TYR A 564 -11.13 11.09 -36.40
C TYR A 564 -10.31 12.25 -36.98
N MET A 565 -8.99 12.11 -37.10
CA MET A 565 -8.09 13.15 -37.61
C MET A 565 -7.79 12.97 -39.10
N ILE A 566 -7.41 11.75 -39.50
CA ILE A 566 -6.97 11.43 -40.86
C ILE A 566 -7.99 11.82 -41.94
N PRO A 567 -9.32 11.58 -41.77
CA PRO A 567 -10.30 11.97 -42.78
C PRO A 567 -10.27 13.45 -43.17
N PHE A 568 -9.88 14.34 -42.24
CA PHE A 568 -9.82 15.79 -42.48
C PHE A 568 -8.47 16.24 -43.03
N THR A 569 -7.39 15.47 -42.82
CA THR A 569 -6.09 15.77 -43.41
C THR A 569 -5.92 15.21 -44.81
N THR A 570 -6.74 14.21 -45.20
CA THR A 570 -6.67 13.55 -46.52
C THR A 570 -7.89 13.79 -47.42
N ASN A 571 -8.77 14.74 -47.07
CA ASN A 571 -10.03 15.02 -47.79
C ASN A 571 -10.86 13.76 -48.08
N SER A 572 -11.02 12.90 -47.08
CA SER A 572 -11.78 11.65 -47.23
C SER A 572 -13.27 11.92 -47.47
N THR A 573 -13.90 11.09 -48.31
CA THR A 573 -15.35 11.08 -48.54
C THR A 573 -16.13 10.31 -47.48
N VAL A 574 -15.49 9.82 -46.42
CA VAL A 574 -16.13 8.97 -45.40
C VAL A 574 -17.37 9.60 -44.76
N PHE A 575 -17.38 10.93 -44.59
CA PHE A 575 -18.53 11.66 -44.03
C PHE A 575 -19.64 11.97 -45.05
N GLN A 576 -19.44 11.62 -46.33
CA GLN A 576 -20.51 11.55 -47.33
C GLN A 576 -21.27 10.22 -47.23
N SER A 577 -20.57 9.13 -46.88
CA SER A 577 -21.15 7.79 -46.77
C SER A 577 -21.71 7.47 -45.37
N TYR A 578 -21.19 8.12 -44.33
CA TYR A 578 -21.60 7.87 -42.95
C TYR A 578 -21.83 9.18 -42.20
N SER A 579 -22.89 9.23 -41.38
CA SER A 579 -23.02 10.29 -40.40
C SER A 579 -21.88 10.21 -39.35
N LYS A 580 -21.56 11.35 -38.72
CA LYS A 580 -20.57 11.41 -37.64
C LYS A 580 -20.85 10.42 -36.50
N LYS A 581 -22.14 10.13 -36.22
CA LYS A 581 -22.54 9.17 -35.18
C LYS A 581 -22.30 7.72 -35.60
N GLU A 582 -22.63 7.37 -36.85
CA GLU A 582 -22.40 6.03 -37.40
C GLU A 582 -20.91 5.72 -37.46
N TYR A 583 -20.11 6.68 -37.93
CA TYR A 583 -18.66 6.53 -37.98
C TYR A 583 -18.04 6.34 -36.59
N VAL A 584 -18.47 7.13 -35.58
CA VAL A 584 -18.05 6.94 -34.18
C VAL A 584 -18.44 5.55 -33.66
N LYS A 585 -19.62 5.03 -34.04
CA LYS A 585 -20.07 3.68 -33.65
C LYS A 585 -19.18 2.59 -34.26
N MET A 586 -18.71 2.75 -35.51
CA MET A 586 -17.78 1.81 -36.14
C MET A 586 -16.44 1.76 -35.38
N VAL A 587 -15.85 2.93 -35.10
CA VAL A 587 -14.59 3.03 -34.34
C VAL A 587 -14.72 2.37 -32.96
N ILE A 588 -15.78 2.69 -32.22
CA ILE A 588 -16.02 2.09 -30.90
C ILE A 588 -16.26 0.58 -31.01
N GLY A 589 -17.03 0.13 -32.01
CA GLY A 589 -17.29 -1.29 -32.24
C GLY A 589 -16.01 -2.11 -32.42
N ASN A 590 -15.03 -1.58 -33.15
CA ASN A 590 -13.73 -2.24 -33.31
C ASN A 590 -12.93 -2.30 -32.00
N ILE A 591 -12.87 -1.19 -31.25
CA ILE A 591 -12.18 -1.13 -29.94
C ILE A 591 -12.79 -2.16 -28.98
N THR A 592 -14.11 -2.17 -28.88
CA THR A 592 -14.81 -3.03 -27.93
C THR A 592 -14.80 -4.50 -28.37
N SER A 593 -14.73 -4.80 -29.67
CA SER A 593 -14.52 -6.16 -30.19
C SER A 593 -13.15 -6.73 -29.79
N VAL A 594 -12.08 -5.93 -29.93
CA VAL A 594 -10.73 -6.36 -29.55
C VAL A 594 -10.64 -6.61 -28.04
N ILE A 595 -11.24 -5.73 -27.24
CA ILE A 595 -11.31 -5.92 -25.79
C ILE A 595 -12.12 -7.17 -25.42
N GLN A 596 -13.24 -7.44 -26.11
CA GLN A 596 -13.99 -8.69 -25.93
C GLN A 596 -13.13 -9.91 -26.20
N VAL A 597 -12.36 -9.94 -27.30
CA VAL A 597 -11.49 -11.07 -27.63
C VAL A 597 -10.43 -11.28 -26.56
N ILE A 598 -9.79 -10.22 -26.08
CA ILE A 598 -8.82 -10.29 -24.97
C ILE A 598 -9.48 -10.84 -23.70
N ASN A 599 -10.72 -10.45 -23.42
CA ASN A 599 -11.51 -10.94 -22.30
C ASN A 599 -11.96 -12.40 -22.46
N MET A 600 -12.14 -12.89 -23.70
CA MET A 600 -12.53 -14.27 -24.02
C MET A 600 -11.40 -15.30 -23.84
N PHE A 601 -10.14 -14.90 -23.64
CA PHE A 601 -9.05 -15.82 -23.25
C PHE A 601 -9.23 -16.47 -21.87
N ARG A 602 -10.42 -16.35 -21.26
CA ARG A 602 -10.93 -17.25 -20.22
C ARG A 602 -11.46 -18.53 -20.90
N SER A 603 -10.60 -19.50 -21.18
CA SER A 603 -10.97 -20.76 -21.84
C SER A 603 -12.18 -21.44 -21.18
N TYR A 604 -13.30 -21.48 -21.91
CA TYR A 604 -14.27 -22.56 -22.17
C TYR A 604 -14.55 -23.73 -21.18
N GLU A 605 -14.17 -23.70 -19.91
CA GLU A 605 -14.47 -24.81 -18.96
C GLU A 605 -15.07 -24.37 -17.61
N LEU A 606 -15.83 -23.28 -17.56
CA LEU A 606 -16.41 -22.80 -16.29
C LEU A 606 -17.83 -22.25 -16.42
N ILE A 607 -18.65 -22.86 -17.27
CA ILE A 607 -20.07 -22.49 -17.41
C ILE A 607 -20.94 -23.05 -16.25
N LEU A 608 -20.47 -24.03 -15.46
CA LEU A 608 -21.31 -24.68 -14.46
C LEU A 608 -21.28 -24.11 -13.03
N TYR A 609 -20.48 -23.09 -12.71
CA TYR A 609 -20.26 -22.68 -11.31
C TYR A 609 -20.66 -21.24 -10.94
N LEU A 610 -21.41 -20.52 -11.78
CA LEU A 610 -21.76 -19.11 -11.56
C LEU A 610 -23.27 -18.84 -11.53
N ILE A 611 -24.06 -19.68 -10.83
CA ILE A 611 -25.48 -19.38 -10.58
C ILE A 611 -25.72 -18.74 -9.19
N PHE A 612 -24.77 -18.75 -8.25
CA PHE A 612 -25.09 -18.39 -6.86
C PHE A 612 -24.64 -17.02 -6.32
N PHE A 613 -24.02 -16.15 -7.12
CA PHE A 613 -23.55 -14.85 -6.60
C PHE A 613 -23.75 -13.69 -7.59
N SER A 614 -24.98 -13.47 -8.05
CA SER A 614 -25.35 -12.20 -8.70
C SER A 614 -26.43 -11.48 -7.89
N LYS A 615 -26.02 -10.78 -6.83
CA LYS A 615 -26.79 -9.64 -6.32
C LYS A 615 -25.87 -8.71 -5.54
N PHE A 616 -25.93 -7.43 -5.91
CA PHE A 616 -25.29 -6.24 -5.33
C PHE A 616 -23.88 -5.87 -5.82
N ILE A 617 -23.80 -5.25 -7.00
CA ILE A 617 -22.81 -4.19 -7.28
C ILE A 617 -23.49 -3.06 -8.06
N LYS A 618 -23.59 -1.88 -7.45
CA LYS A 618 -23.63 -0.58 -8.16
C LYS A 618 -22.91 0.44 -7.31
N THR A 619 -21.69 0.82 -7.68
CA THR A 619 -21.14 2.11 -7.24
C THR A 619 -20.28 2.71 -8.34
N LYS A 620 -20.58 3.98 -8.63
CA LYS A 620 -19.86 4.82 -9.59
C LYS A 620 -18.53 5.24 -8.96
N ILE A 621 -17.45 5.09 -9.70
CA ILE A 621 -16.16 5.73 -9.45
C ILE A 621 -16.09 6.98 -10.33
N ALA A 622 -15.75 8.10 -9.74
CA ALA A 622 -15.25 9.27 -10.47
C ALA A 622 -14.24 9.98 -9.57
N LEU A 623 -12.96 9.93 -9.93
CA LEU A 623 -12.06 11.07 -9.78
C LEU A 623 -10.94 11.02 -10.82
N VAL A 624 -10.65 12.19 -11.35
CA VAL A 624 -9.85 12.48 -12.54
C VAL A 624 -8.37 12.62 -12.18
N LEU A 625 -7.50 11.96 -12.95
CA LEU A 625 -6.29 12.59 -13.46
C LEU A 625 -6.20 12.25 -14.95
N VAL A 626 -6.44 13.27 -15.77
CA VAL A 626 -6.31 13.37 -17.24
C VAL A 626 -6.46 12.04 -18.01
N SER A 627 -7.67 11.86 -18.53
CA SER A 627 -8.08 11.03 -19.67
C SER A 627 -8.25 9.50 -19.53
N GLN A 628 -7.70 8.75 -18.57
CA GLN A 628 -7.95 7.29 -18.56
C GLN A 628 -9.15 6.84 -17.71
N GLU A 629 -10.05 6.04 -18.30
CA GLU A 629 -11.08 5.29 -17.58
C GLU A 629 -10.66 3.82 -17.43
N ILE A 630 -10.72 3.30 -16.20
CA ILE A 630 -10.38 1.90 -15.91
C ILE A 630 -11.67 1.09 -15.86
N TYR A 631 -11.75 0.06 -16.70
CA TYR A 631 -12.86 -0.88 -16.76
C TYR A 631 -12.41 -2.23 -16.18
N SER A 632 -13.20 -2.76 -15.25
CA SER A 632 -13.08 -4.17 -14.83
C SER A 632 -14.06 -4.97 -15.65
N MET A 633 -13.57 -5.86 -16.51
CA MET A 633 -14.42 -6.76 -17.28
C MET A 633 -13.91 -8.20 -17.12
N GLY A 634 -14.72 -9.06 -16.53
CA GLY A 634 -14.38 -10.47 -16.32
C GLY A 634 -13.17 -10.70 -15.39
N GLY A 635 -12.87 -9.77 -14.48
CA GLY A 635 -11.74 -9.85 -13.54
C GLY A 635 -10.42 -9.25 -14.06
N ARG A 636 -10.37 -8.80 -15.32
CA ARG A 636 -9.21 -8.12 -15.91
C ARG A 636 -9.38 -6.60 -15.86
N LYS A 637 -8.26 -5.89 -15.75
CA LYS A 637 -8.21 -4.41 -15.68
C LYS A 637 -7.84 -3.84 -17.04
N PHE A 638 -8.73 -3.02 -17.61
CA PHE A 638 -8.50 -2.32 -18.87
C PHE A 638 -8.40 -0.81 -18.62
N GLY A 639 -7.28 -0.18 -18.95
CA GLY A 639 -7.14 1.28 -18.92
C GLY A 639 -7.33 1.86 -20.32
N LEU A 640 -8.42 2.59 -20.55
CA LEU A 640 -8.69 3.24 -21.85
C LEU A 640 -8.58 4.76 -21.73
N SER A 641 -7.75 5.37 -22.57
CA SER A 641 -7.68 6.82 -22.70
C SER A 641 -8.87 7.39 -23.45
N LYS A 642 -9.55 8.37 -22.86
CA LYS A 642 -10.40 9.33 -23.55
C LYS A 642 -9.56 10.10 -24.55
N LEU A 643 -10.19 10.45 -25.65
CA LEU A 643 -9.58 11.35 -26.61
C LEU A 643 -9.42 12.73 -25.99
N LEU A 644 -8.24 13.32 -26.21
CA LEU A 644 -7.96 14.72 -25.89
C LEU A 644 -8.90 15.64 -26.69
N PRO A 645 -8.92 16.96 -26.42
CA PRO A 645 -9.64 17.93 -27.25
C PRO A 645 -9.05 18.01 -28.68
N LEU A 646 -9.28 16.99 -29.50
CA LEU A 646 -8.57 16.75 -30.75
C LEU A 646 -8.64 17.93 -31.71
N GLY A 647 -9.81 18.55 -31.85
CA GLY A 647 -9.97 19.73 -32.72
C GLY A 647 -9.17 20.96 -32.26
N CYS A 648 -8.68 20.98 -31.03
CA CYS A 648 -7.85 22.06 -30.49
C CYS A 648 -6.35 21.76 -30.53
N THR A 649 -5.93 20.60 -31.07
CA THR A 649 -4.52 20.29 -31.26
C THR A 649 -3.87 21.25 -32.27
N PRO A 650 -2.55 21.46 -32.21
CA PRO A 650 -1.86 22.35 -33.15
C PRO A 650 -2.16 22.02 -34.62
N ILE A 651 -2.19 20.73 -34.98
CA ILE A 651 -2.51 20.30 -36.34
C ILE A 651 -3.95 20.63 -36.75
N SER A 652 -4.94 20.43 -35.85
CA SER A 652 -6.33 20.80 -36.14
C SER A 652 -6.54 22.30 -36.23
N ARG A 653 -5.86 23.10 -35.41
CA ARG A 653 -5.89 24.57 -35.52
C ARG A 653 -5.26 25.04 -36.81
N GLY A 654 -4.12 24.47 -37.20
CA GLY A 654 -3.49 24.73 -38.49
C GLY A 654 -4.42 24.40 -39.66
N LEU A 655 -5.08 23.24 -39.60
CA LEU A 655 -6.05 22.85 -40.62
C LEU A 655 -7.27 23.78 -40.67
N ASN A 656 -7.73 24.28 -39.51
CA ASN A 656 -8.82 25.25 -39.45
C ASN A 656 -8.43 26.59 -40.09
N ILE A 657 -7.21 27.08 -39.85
CA ILE A 657 -6.68 28.29 -40.49
C ILE A 657 -6.70 28.13 -42.01
N VAL A 658 -6.21 26.99 -42.51
CA VAL A 658 -6.16 26.72 -43.96
C VAL A 658 -7.57 26.60 -44.57
N ARG A 659 -8.52 25.98 -43.88
CA ARG A 659 -9.87 25.71 -44.42
C ARG A 659 -10.85 26.88 -44.28
N THR A 660 -10.75 27.67 -43.21
CA THR A 660 -11.76 28.68 -42.85
C THR A 660 -11.18 30.06 -42.55
N GLY A 661 -9.85 30.20 -42.47
CA GLY A 661 -9.19 31.41 -41.98
C GLY A 661 -9.24 31.57 -40.44
N GLY A 662 -9.92 30.68 -39.73
CA GLY A 662 -10.08 30.74 -38.27
C GLY A 662 -8.93 30.09 -37.50
N SER A 663 -8.41 30.78 -36.47
CA SER A 663 -7.36 30.27 -35.56
C SER A 663 -7.88 29.40 -34.40
N GLY A 664 -9.21 29.25 -34.31
CA GLY A 664 -9.89 28.45 -33.29
C GLY A 664 -9.77 26.93 -33.51
N CYS A 665 -10.38 26.15 -32.63
CA CYS A 665 -10.43 24.70 -32.76
C CYS A 665 -11.26 24.26 -33.98
N LEU A 666 -10.86 23.16 -34.62
CA LEU A 666 -11.63 22.54 -35.70
C LEU A 666 -12.87 21.87 -35.12
N GLU A 667 -14.03 22.47 -35.35
CA GLU A 667 -15.29 22.05 -34.70
C GLU A 667 -15.71 20.63 -35.10
N GLU A 668 -15.49 20.25 -36.36
CA GLU A 668 -15.90 18.93 -36.86
C GLU A 668 -15.20 17.78 -36.12
N VAL A 669 -13.90 17.92 -35.89
CA VAL A 669 -13.08 16.98 -35.10
C VAL A 669 -13.46 17.04 -33.63
N THR A 670 -13.73 18.24 -33.10
CA THR A 670 -14.19 18.43 -31.71
C THR A 670 -15.49 17.67 -31.44
N VAL A 671 -16.43 17.69 -32.38
CA VAL A 671 -17.69 16.95 -32.30
C VAL A 671 -17.45 15.44 -32.26
N LEU A 672 -16.57 14.91 -33.12
CA LEU A 672 -16.26 13.47 -33.15
C LEU A 672 -15.62 12.99 -31.85
N ALA A 673 -14.63 13.73 -31.33
CA ALA A 673 -13.99 13.39 -30.05
C ALA A 673 -15.00 13.41 -28.88
N LYS A 674 -15.91 14.40 -28.84
CA LYS A 674 -16.99 14.46 -27.84
C LYS A 674 -17.96 13.29 -27.96
N LEU A 675 -18.35 12.91 -29.18
CA LEU A 675 -19.24 11.76 -29.42
C LEU A 675 -18.58 10.47 -28.96
N HIS A 676 -17.31 10.25 -29.31
CA HIS A 676 -16.53 9.10 -28.89
C HIS A 676 -16.46 8.98 -27.36
N ASN A 677 -16.01 10.04 -26.68
CA ASN A 677 -15.85 10.07 -25.22
C ASN A 677 -17.18 9.87 -24.47
N ARG A 678 -18.33 10.13 -25.11
CA ARG A 678 -19.67 9.84 -24.55
C ARG A 678 -20.14 8.42 -24.82
N ALA A 679 -19.75 7.83 -25.94
CA ALA A 679 -20.28 6.55 -26.41
C ALA A 679 -19.43 5.35 -25.94
N LEU A 680 -18.10 5.48 -25.89
CA LEU A 680 -17.19 4.40 -25.51
C LEU A 680 -17.52 3.81 -24.11
N PRO A 681 -17.76 4.62 -23.05
CA PRO A 681 -18.09 4.07 -21.74
C PRO A 681 -19.42 3.32 -21.71
N LYS A 682 -20.40 3.78 -22.51
CA LYS A 682 -21.71 3.12 -22.64
C LYS A 682 -21.58 1.78 -23.34
N ALA A 683 -20.77 1.70 -24.40
CA ALA A 683 -20.54 0.47 -25.14
C ALA A 683 -19.84 -0.59 -24.28
N LEU A 684 -18.82 -0.21 -23.52
CA LEU A 684 -18.11 -1.12 -22.60
C LEU A 684 -19.03 -1.62 -21.48
N LYS A 685 -19.86 -0.74 -20.91
CA LYS A 685 -20.86 -1.13 -19.92
C LYS A 685 -21.94 -2.06 -20.50
N ALA A 686 -22.36 -1.84 -21.74
CA ALA A 686 -23.31 -2.72 -22.43
C ALA A 686 -22.72 -4.12 -22.67
N GLN A 687 -21.42 -4.23 -22.95
CA GLN A 687 -20.73 -5.52 -23.07
C GLN A 687 -20.63 -6.26 -21.72
N GLU A 688 -20.48 -5.54 -20.61
CA GLU A 688 -20.57 -6.10 -19.27
C GLU A 688 -21.97 -6.71 -19.02
N GLN A 689 -23.03 -5.98 -19.41
CA GLN A 689 -24.43 -6.40 -19.24
C GLN A 689 -24.88 -7.53 -20.18
N LEU A 690 -24.34 -7.63 -21.41
CA LEU A 690 -24.68 -8.72 -22.33
C LEU A 690 -24.28 -10.11 -21.78
N LYS A 691 -23.27 -10.18 -20.89
CA LYS A 691 -22.91 -11.43 -20.21
C LYS A 691 -23.99 -11.92 -19.26
N ASP A 692 -24.70 -11.00 -18.60
CA ASP A 692 -25.79 -11.35 -17.68
C ASP A 692 -27.05 -11.86 -18.43
N ILE A 693 -27.16 -11.59 -19.73
CA ILE A 693 -28.32 -11.89 -20.57
C ILE A 693 -28.13 -13.14 -21.45
N LEU A 694 -26.91 -13.42 -21.94
CA LEU A 694 -26.61 -14.59 -22.78
C LEU A 694 -26.47 -15.90 -21.98
N ILE A 695 -26.09 -15.83 -20.70
CA ILE A 695 -25.92 -17.01 -19.84
C ILE A 695 -27.24 -17.77 -19.59
N PRO A 696 -28.40 -17.11 -19.39
CA PRO A 696 -29.69 -17.80 -19.29
C PRO A 696 -30.20 -18.42 -20.60
N PHE A 697 -29.84 -17.87 -21.76
CA PHE A 697 -30.39 -18.31 -23.06
C PHE A 697 -29.68 -19.52 -23.68
N LEU A 698 -28.43 -19.81 -23.27
CA LEU A 698 -27.64 -20.96 -23.74
C LEU A 698 -27.86 -22.24 -22.90
N MET A 699 -28.70 -22.19 -21.87
CA MET A 699 -28.96 -23.30 -20.93
C MET A 699 -30.04 -24.33 -21.32
N PRO A 700 -30.86 -24.21 -22.40
CA PRO A 700 -31.80 -25.29 -22.72
C PRO A 700 -31.28 -26.47 -23.56
N THR A 701 -30.02 -26.51 -24.01
CA THR A 701 -29.54 -27.54 -24.98
C THR A 701 -28.18 -28.18 -24.65
N LEU A 702 -27.77 -28.21 -23.38
CA LEU A 702 -26.76 -29.11 -22.83
C LEU A 702 -27.35 -29.79 -21.59
#